data_AF-A0A836HZU9-F1
#
_entry.id   AF-A0A836HZU9-F1
#
_cell.length_a   1.000
_cell.length_b   1.000
_cell.length_c   1.000
_cell.angle_alpha   90.00
_cell.angle_beta   90.00
_cell.angle_gamma   90.00
#
_symmetry.space_group_name_H-M   'P 1'
#
loop_
_entity.id
_entity.type
_entity.pdbx_description
1 polymer ?
#
loop_
_entity_poly.entity_id
_entity_poly.type
_entity_poly.pdbx_seq_one_letter_code
_entity_poly.pdbx_strand_id
1 'polypeptide(L)'
;MRTVRPSKSGRDRNNHREEGEYTAEEPERLPGLEVRRRTFTAAELLERFGDTDIVYSFVNGSEANHEYRKLVRTACMDGVLRAESNAYMSGAPPFGTTAFPTSSTRASVTPPPSPGDPDPYPRRNTEDSTSPLTTTGSSTTTAPAPFVHLSCMPLQLQRLLRSGGTLGDILQDVRGAASTGADNRDRETDELRHSLRSLEQHVRWHRGRVVMVSPGHHPTWIDGAKNFLAGLCGDARVQALRSSGTHLRVTTVHQDAVMPYGMRLTANSHVIEQHLWRVRNMTAVHVYMNDDYFVNRDVAITDLFNEYGGTIVRTEEGEIAAGSVADLGVSWARGVLHAQQFNTLELDVLHEDHLPTELVTMWRELGRAPNTSVHSGMAALTPAILNEAVDVAHRYAPEPLPEESLKPRRPRFYATHAPFVYCTNMLGFFETRYEREFSAAALNHRGRKARDLFIPFLYNAFIMARPWQASPKFLPYLLELQRSRQEARTDAMPRTEIVLDNFDGCAPASLRGGFVASECIFGKFQDNTSLNDALMRRIAAEKPLYFNINAGFSSAEAIAQLRQFLHGKFPTPVYLEAGGASSGGEGLVGGAETAAGVESGGLSRVFGDLMALPVVGIVSYEEGVCPLVRSLALAFAGHHRGGVHVSVEEHGGATLREARAVLGHRVVSAMPAPACAYGPQVSTSAGAAGESVADVARRALDAAGETGGGGVELPSTCGGGGAGLRVRGFVVDARTPGAPVRSAAALRDALAVPAQTLSLEDFRVVAVGPSEGDVVLVVSRKDADAGAVHWVNGASESDLLVTYPLPVEAYEDMSAELRWSMP
;
A
#
# COMPACT_ATOMS: atom_id res chain seq x y z
N MET A 1 13.70 9.41 -47.27
CA MET A 1 14.75 8.37 -47.16
C MET A 1 16.13 9.02 -47.04
N ARG A 2 16.89 8.72 -45.97
CA ARG A 2 18.36 8.84 -45.95
C ARG A 2 18.87 7.78 -44.96
N THR A 3 19.61 6.80 -45.47
CA THR A 3 20.05 5.62 -44.70
C THR A 3 21.35 5.91 -43.95
N VAL A 4 21.26 6.05 -42.63
CA VAL A 4 22.45 6.02 -41.75
C VAL A 4 22.65 4.57 -41.28
N ARG A 5 23.83 4.00 -41.54
CA ARG A 5 24.15 2.62 -41.15
C ARG A 5 24.49 2.52 -39.66
N PRO A 6 24.21 1.37 -38.99
CA PRO A 6 24.62 1.16 -37.61
C PRO A 6 26.14 0.93 -37.54
N SER A 7 26.88 1.89 -36.95
CA SER A 7 28.31 1.73 -36.66
C SER A 7 28.74 2.50 -35.41
N LYS A 8 28.18 2.17 -34.23
CA LYS A 8 28.88 2.42 -32.96
C LYS A 8 29.98 1.37 -32.78
N SER A 9 31.21 1.70 -33.20
CA SER A 9 32.38 0.85 -33.00
C SER A 9 33.35 1.44 -31.97
N GLY A 10 33.71 0.63 -30.98
CA GLY A 10 35.01 0.67 -30.31
C GLY A 10 35.32 1.75 -29.26
N ARG A 11 34.64 2.91 -29.18
CA ARG A 11 35.08 4.02 -28.30
C ARG A 11 34.28 4.30 -27.01
N ASP A 12 32.98 4.02 -26.95
CA ASP A 12 32.18 4.35 -25.75
C ASP A 12 32.43 3.44 -24.54
N ARG A 13 33.05 2.26 -24.72
CA ARG A 13 33.27 1.27 -23.64
C ARG A 13 34.14 1.77 -22.48
N ASN A 14 34.88 2.87 -22.64
CA ASN A 14 35.79 3.36 -21.61
C ASN A 14 35.14 4.27 -20.56
N ASN A 15 33.93 4.78 -20.83
CA ASN A 15 33.20 5.70 -19.94
C ASN A 15 32.20 4.98 -19.01
N HIS A 16 32.07 3.66 -19.12
CA HIS A 16 31.17 2.83 -18.33
C HIS A 16 31.98 1.80 -17.55
N ARG A 17 32.63 2.27 -16.48
CA ARG A 17 33.37 1.43 -15.52
C ARG A 17 32.47 1.10 -14.32
N GLU A 18 32.97 0.26 -13.42
CA GLU A 18 32.38 0.00 -12.10
C GLU A 18 32.17 1.30 -11.28
N GLU A 19 33.02 2.31 -11.49
CA GLU A 19 32.86 3.67 -10.94
C GLU A 19 32.68 4.70 -12.05
N GLY A 20 31.65 5.55 -11.97
CA GLY A 20 31.54 6.72 -12.84
C GLY A 20 30.18 7.41 -12.90
N GLU A 21 30.19 8.66 -13.36
CA GLU A 21 28.99 9.35 -13.81
C GLU A 21 28.50 8.75 -15.13
N TYR A 22 27.25 8.30 -15.17
CA TYR A 22 26.64 7.88 -16.42
C TYR A 22 26.13 9.11 -17.16
N THR A 23 26.78 9.47 -18.27
CA THR A 23 26.26 10.51 -19.15
C THR A 23 24.89 10.09 -19.67
N ALA A 24 23.86 10.85 -19.28
CA ALA A 24 22.50 10.69 -19.78
C ALA A 24 22.45 10.83 -21.31
N GLU A 25 21.40 10.33 -21.93
CA GLU A 25 21.09 10.60 -23.32
C GLU A 25 20.56 12.04 -23.40
N GLU A 26 21.39 12.97 -23.86
CA GLU A 26 20.95 14.34 -24.11
C GLU A 26 19.87 14.34 -25.21
N PRO A 27 18.76 15.08 -25.06
CA PRO A 27 17.59 14.99 -25.94
C PRO A 27 17.78 15.72 -27.29
N GLU A 28 19.01 15.79 -27.83
CA GLU A 28 19.40 16.58 -29.02
C GLU A 28 18.59 16.27 -30.31
N ARG A 29 17.88 15.14 -30.32
CA ARG A 29 17.04 14.67 -31.43
C ARG A 29 15.55 15.00 -31.26
N LEU A 30 15.15 15.50 -30.10
CA LEU A 30 13.78 15.90 -29.77
C LEU A 30 13.64 17.41 -30.03
N PRO A 31 13.02 17.83 -31.16
CA PRO A 31 13.01 19.23 -31.57
C PRO A 31 12.29 20.12 -30.55
N GLY A 32 12.98 21.19 -30.12
CA GLY A 32 12.45 22.16 -29.14
C GLY A 32 12.57 21.73 -27.68
N LEU A 33 13.04 20.53 -27.36
CA LEU A 33 13.24 20.08 -25.99
C LEU A 33 14.63 20.51 -25.49
N GLU A 34 14.69 21.25 -24.38
CA GLU A 34 15.92 21.68 -23.72
C GLU A 34 15.98 21.11 -22.30
N VAL A 35 17.18 20.70 -21.88
CA VAL A 35 17.47 20.18 -20.54
C VAL A 35 18.45 21.11 -19.83
N ARG A 36 18.18 21.41 -18.55
CA ARG A 36 19.12 22.11 -17.66
C ARG A 36 19.39 21.30 -16.39
N ARG A 37 20.63 21.38 -15.90
CA ARG A 37 21.08 20.82 -14.62
C ARG A 37 21.88 21.88 -13.84
N ARG A 38 21.87 21.77 -12.51
CA ARG A 38 22.64 22.57 -11.56
C ARG A 38 23.40 21.63 -10.63
N THR A 39 24.57 22.05 -10.16
CA THR A 39 25.29 21.40 -9.06
C THR A 39 25.02 22.09 -7.71
N PHE A 40 25.19 21.33 -6.64
CA PHE A 40 24.90 21.66 -5.25
C PHE A 40 26.06 21.20 -4.37
N THR A 41 26.41 22.01 -3.37
CA THR A 41 27.29 21.60 -2.28
C THR A 41 26.61 20.60 -1.35
N ALA A 42 27.38 19.85 -0.56
CA ALA A 42 26.84 18.93 0.45
C ALA A 42 25.93 19.63 1.47
N ALA A 43 26.11 20.93 1.72
CA ALA A 43 25.23 21.73 2.58
C ALA A 43 23.87 22.00 1.92
N GLU A 44 23.86 22.42 0.64
CA GLU A 44 22.62 22.61 -0.14
C GLU A 44 21.87 21.28 -0.35
N LEU A 45 22.58 20.16 -0.52
CA LEU A 45 21.97 18.84 -0.58
C LEU A 45 21.29 18.46 0.74
N LEU A 46 21.91 18.77 1.89
CA LEU A 46 21.33 18.51 3.20
C LEU A 46 20.13 19.44 3.50
N GLU A 47 20.22 20.71 3.11
CA GLU A 47 19.10 21.66 3.22
C GLU A 47 17.90 21.22 2.34
N ARG A 48 18.16 20.66 1.16
CA ARG A 48 17.12 20.27 0.20
C ARG A 48 16.53 18.87 0.41
N PHE A 49 17.30 17.94 0.97
CA PHE A 49 16.95 16.51 1.05
C PHE A 49 17.11 15.92 2.46
N GLY A 50 17.36 16.74 3.50
CA GLY A 50 17.40 16.29 4.89
C GLY A 50 16.07 15.73 5.41
N ASP A 51 14.96 16.23 4.88
CA ASP A 51 13.58 15.82 5.20
C ASP A 51 13.03 14.69 4.29
N THR A 52 13.88 14.08 3.45
CA THR A 52 13.50 13.00 2.51
C THR A 52 12.85 11.81 3.22
N ASP A 53 11.66 11.41 2.79
CA ASP A 53 10.94 10.25 3.35
C ASP A 53 11.74 8.95 3.25
N ILE A 54 11.73 8.18 4.35
CA ILE A 54 12.28 6.83 4.42
C ILE A 54 11.13 5.83 4.54
N VAL A 55 10.97 5.00 3.51
CA VAL A 55 9.87 4.06 3.34
C VAL A 55 10.38 2.64 3.50
N TYR A 56 9.87 1.93 4.51
CA TYR A 56 10.06 0.51 4.68
C TYR A 56 8.91 -0.27 4.03
N SER A 57 9.22 -1.30 3.25
CA SER A 57 8.29 -2.42 3.12
C SER A 57 8.52 -3.39 4.28
N PHE A 58 7.49 -3.64 5.08
CA PHE A 58 7.54 -4.62 6.15
C PHE A 58 6.49 -5.70 5.85
N VAL A 59 6.94 -6.83 5.30
CA VAL A 59 6.04 -7.89 4.79
C VAL A 59 5.95 -9.11 5.71
N ASN A 60 6.88 -9.24 6.65
CA ASN A 60 6.99 -10.37 7.58
C ASN A 60 6.17 -10.07 8.85
N GLY A 61 5.54 -11.07 9.48
CA GLY A 61 4.85 -10.86 10.76
C GLY A 61 3.73 -11.86 11.06
N SER A 62 3.68 -12.33 12.30
CA SER A 62 2.71 -13.33 12.78
C SER A 62 1.35 -12.74 13.23
N GLU A 63 0.87 -11.71 12.52
CA GLU A 63 -0.44 -11.08 12.80
C GLU A 63 -1.57 -11.84 12.10
N ALA A 64 -2.74 -11.92 12.75
CA ALA A 64 -3.79 -12.85 12.35
C ALA A 64 -4.51 -12.45 11.05
N ASN A 65 -4.73 -11.16 10.79
CA ASN A 65 -5.28 -10.70 9.51
C ASN A 65 -4.30 -10.99 8.38
N HIS A 66 -3.00 -10.74 8.57
CA HIS A 66 -1.97 -11.09 7.60
C HIS A 66 -1.93 -12.59 7.32
N GLU A 67 -1.90 -13.44 8.35
CA GLU A 67 -1.91 -14.90 8.17
C GLU A 67 -3.20 -15.37 7.49
N TYR A 68 -4.37 -14.81 7.83
CA TYR A 68 -5.62 -15.14 7.13
C TYR A 68 -5.55 -14.80 5.63
N ARG A 69 -5.05 -13.60 5.31
CA ARG A 69 -4.81 -13.14 3.93
C ARG A 69 -3.82 -14.07 3.22
N LYS A 70 -2.76 -14.52 3.90
CA LYS A 70 -1.78 -15.49 3.40
C LYS A 70 -2.39 -16.88 3.17
N LEU A 71 -3.18 -17.41 4.09
CA LEU A 71 -3.85 -18.73 3.98
C LEU A 71 -4.82 -18.75 2.80
N VAL A 72 -5.67 -17.74 2.68
CA VAL A 72 -6.61 -17.62 1.55
C VAL A 72 -5.85 -17.43 0.23
N ARG A 73 -4.85 -16.53 0.16
CA ARG A 73 -4.00 -16.37 -1.03
C ARG A 73 -3.36 -17.70 -1.45
N THR A 74 -2.74 -18.41 -0.51
CA THR A 74 -1.97 -19.64 -0.78
C THR A 74 -2.87 -20.80 -1.22
N ALA A 75 -4.06 -20.94 -0.64
CA ALA A 75 -5.00 -21.99 -1.01
C ALA A 75 -5.88 -21.66 -2.22
N CYS A 76 -6.15 -20.37 -2.48
CA CYS A 76 -7.29 -19.95 -3.29
C CYS A 76 -7.04 -18.83 -4.32
N MET A 77 -5.83 -18.29 -4.52
CA MET A 77 -5.65 -17.12 -5.39
C MET A 77 -6.24 -17.30 -6.80
N ASP A 78 -6.06 -18.46 -7.43
CA ASP A 78 -6.63 -18.76 -8.75
C ASP A 78 -8.17 -18.79 -8.75
N GLY A 79 -8.79 -19.23 -7.65
CA GLY A 79 -10.23 -19.20 -7.45
C GLY A 79 -10.76 -17.79 -7.24
N VAL A 80 -10.07 -17.02 -6.39
CA VAL A 80 -10.38 -15.61 -6.11
C VAL A 80 -10.24 -14.79 -7.39
N LEU A 81 -9.10 -14.82 -8.09
CA LEU A 81 -8.90 -14.08 -9.35
C LEU A 81 -9.96 -14.40 -10.42
N ARG A 82 -10.42 -15.65 -10.52
CA ARG A 82 -11.55 -16.01 -11.40
C ARG A 82 -12.86 -15.39 -10.92
N ALA A 83 -13.14 -15.40 -9.62
CA ALA A 83 -14.34 -14.79 -9.05
C ALA A 83 -14.34 -13.25 -9.17
N GLU A 84 -13.22 -12.58 -8.88
CA GLU A 84 -13.01 -11.14 -9.07
C GLU A 84 -13.20 -10.76 -10.56
N SER A 85 -12.54 -11.51 -11.47
CA SER A 85 -12.68 -11.30 -12.92
C SER A 85 -14.10 -11.56 -13.42
N ASN A 86 -14.79 -12.57 -12.90
CA ASN A 86 -16.19 -12.85 -13.25
C ASN A 86 -17.12 -11.74 -12.72
N ALA A 87 -16.88 -11.22 -11.51
CA ALA A 87 -17.64 -10.11 -10.95
C ALA A 87 -17.49 -8.84 -11.81
N TYR A 88 -16.27 -8.55 -12.29
CA TYR A 88 -16.00 -7.45 -13.21
C TYR A 88 -16.64 -7.67 -14.59
N MET A 89 -16.37 -8.80 -15.25
CA MET A 89 -16.75 -9.05 -16.65
C MET A 89 -18.25 -9.30 -16.84
N SER A 90 -18.97 -9.78 -15.82
CA SER A 90 -20.39 -10.16 -15.92
C SER A 90 -21.36 -8.97 -15.79
N GLY A 91 -21.07 -7.82 -16.42
CA GLY A 91 -21.89 -6.60 -16.32
C GLY A 91 -23.40 -6.86 -16.46
N ALA A 92 -24.13 -6.77 -15.33
CA ALA A 92 -25.53 -7.13 -15.14
C ALA A 92 -25.99 -8.47 -15.79
N PRO A 93 -25.97 -9.58 -15.03
CA PRO A 93 -27.27 -10.05 -14.51
C PRO A 93 -27.31 -10.15 -12.96
N PRO A 94 -28.50 -10.17 -12.33
CA PRO A 94 -28.62 -10.17 -10.88
C PRO A 94 -28.07 -11.45 -10.23
N PHE A 95 -27.59 -11.33 -8.99
CA PHE A 95 -27.49 -12.49 -8.10
C PHE A 95 -28.90 -12.97 -7.77
N GLY A 96 -29.34 -14.01 -8.47
CA GLY A 96 -30.45 -14.90 -8.10
C GLY A 96 -31.72 -14.28 -7.52
N THR A 97 -32.53 -13.59 -8.34
CA THR A 97 -33.98 -13.59 -8.09
C THR A 97 -34.51 -15.00 -8.38
N THR A 98 -34.87 -15.75 -7.34
CA THR A 98 -35.53 -17.07 -7.45
C THR A 98 -36.97 -16.91 -7.94
N ALA A 99 -37.13 -16.61 -9.23
CA ALA A 99 -38.43 -16.60 -9.89
C ALA A 99 -38.91 -18.05 -10.10
N PHE A 100 -39.94 -18.45 -9.36
CA PHE A 100 -40.68 -19.69 -9.63
C PHE A 100 -41.25 -19.66 -11.06
N PRO A 101 -41.35 -20.80 -11.76
CA PRO A 101 -41.90 -20.86 -13.12
C PRO A 101 -43.44 -20.70 -13.11
N THR A 102 -43.91 -19.46 -12.97
CA THR A 102 -45.33 -19.12 -13.19
C THR A 102 -45.65 -19.21 -14.68
N SER A 103 -46.59 -20.07 -15.04
CA SER A 103 -46.99 -20.35 -16.42
C SER A 103 -47.61 -19.13 -17.13
N SER A 104 -47.11 -18.77 -18.32
CA SER A 104 -47.96 -18.16 -19.37
C SER A 104 -47.40 -18.31 -20.78
N THR A 105 -48.18 -19.01 -21.60
CA THR A 105 -48.42 -18.82 -23.04
C THR A 105 -47.85 -17.56 -23.74
N ARG A 106 -47.01 -17.79 -24.77
CA ARG A 106 -47.20 -17.31 -26.16
C ARG A 106 -46.25 -18.07 -27.10
N ALA A 107 -46.75 -18.87 -28.04
CA ALA A 107 -47.24 -18.45 -29.37
C ALA A 107 -46.10 -18.10 -30.36
N SER A 108 -45.42 -19.13 -30.88
CA SER A 108 -44.51 -19.04 -32.03
C SER A 108 -45.28 -19.12 -33.35
N VAL A 109 -45.08 -18.18 -34.26
CA VAL A 109 -45.70 -18.19 -35.60
C VAL A 109 -44.67 -18.60 -36.66
N THR A 110 -44.88 -19.76 -37.27
CA THR A 110 -44.30 -20.15 -38.56
C THR A 110 -45.24 -21.14 -39.29
N PRO A 111 -45.24 -21.22 -40.64
CA PRO A 111 -46.28 -21.94 -41.40
C PRO A 111 -46.16 -23.48 -41.41
N PRO A 112 -47.20 -24.21 -41.86
CA PRO A 112 -47.35 -25.65 -41.64
C PRO A 112 -46.85 -26.56 -42.78
N PRO A 113 -46.69 -27.86 -42.49
CA PRO A 113 -47.11 -28.95 -43.38
C PRO A 113 -48.36 -29.69 -42.88
N SER A 114 -48.97 -30.48 -43.76
CA SER A 114 -50.31 -31.12 -43.62
C SER A 114 -50.31 -32.43 -42.78
N PRO A 115 -51.49 -32.98 -42.37
CA PRO A 115 -51.61 -33.85 -41.19
C PRO A 115 -51.57 -35.37 -41.45
N GLY A 116 -51.39 -36.14 -40.36
CA GLY A 116 -51.57 -37.60 -40.29
C GLY A 116 -51.56 -38.15 -38.85
N ASP A 117 -52.69 -38.72 -38.42
CA ASP A 117 -52.95 -39.43 -37.15
C ASP A 117 -52.45 -40.91 -37.17
N PRO A 118 -52.44 -41.69 -36.06
CA PRO A 118 -52.51 -41.36 -34.62
C PRO A 118 -51.53 -42.16 -33.69
N ASP A 119 -51.68 -41.94 -32.37
CA ASP A 119 -51.26 -42.69 -31.15
C ASP A 119 -51.32 -44.25 -31.25
N PRO A 120 -50.49 -45.04 -30.51
CA PRO A 120 -50.97 -45.55 -29.20
C PRO A 120 -49.94 -45.92 -28.09
N TYR A 121 -50.05 -45.28 -26.90
CA TYR A 121 -50.04 -45.93 -25.54
C TYR A 121 -48.76 -46.71 -25.04
N PRO A 122 -48.72 -47.34 -23.82
CA PRO A 122 -49.58 -47.22 -22.61
C PRO A 122 -48.89 -47.10 -21.21
N ARG A 123 -49.43 -46.21 -20.34
CA ARG A 123 -49.73 -46.43 -18.90
C ARG A 123 -48.51 -46.55 -17.92
N ARG A 124 -48.62 -46.59 -16.57
CA ARG A 124 -49.75 -46.96 -15.70
C ARG A 124 -49.65 -46.47 -14.22
N ASN A 125 -50.74 -45.86 -13.69
CA ASN A 125 -51.26 -45.85 -12.28
C ASN A 125 -50.36 -45.33 -11.12
N THR A 126 -50.83 -44.87 -9.94
CA THR A 126 -52.13 -44.46 -9.31
C THR A 126 -51.80 -43.56 -8.08
N GLU A 127 -52.62 -42.60 -7.60
CA GLU A 127 -53.74 -42.73 -6.61
C GLU A 127 -53.40 -43.64 -5.40
N ASP A 128 -53.64 -43.35 -4.10
CA ASP A 128 -54.16 -42.18 -3.34
C ASP A 128 -53.65 -42.34 -1.84
N SER A 129 -53.97 -41.64 -0.72
CA SER A 129 -55.03 -40.69 -0.28
C SER A 129 -54.61 -39.79 0.91
N THR A 130 -55.30 -38.64 1.07
CA THR A 130 -55.64 -37.91 2.33
C THR A 130 -54.57 -37.27 3.26
N SER A 131 -54.90 -36.06 3.72
CA SER A 131 -54.22 -35.14 4.66
C SER A 131 -54.57 -35.41 6.16
N PRO A 132 -54.17 -34.56 7.13
CA PRO A 132 -52.90 -33.84 7.35
C PRO A 132 -52.37 -34.02 8.80
N LEU A 133 -51.12 -33.61 9.09
CA LEU A 133 -50.73 -33.25 10.46
C LEU A 133 -49.75 -32.07 10.51
N THR A 134 -50.03 -31.10 11.36
CA THR A 134 -49.18 -29.93 11.62
C THR A 134 -47.99 -30.29 12.50
N THR A 135 -46.77 -30.07 12.01
CA THR A 135 -45.58 -30.00 12.86
C THR A 135 -44.75 -28.78 12.45
N THR A 136 -44.50 -27.88 13.41
CA THR A 136 -43.68 -26.68 13.20
C THR A 136 -42.20 -27.04 13.13
N GLY A 137 -41.66 -27.24 11.92
CA GLY A 137 -40.24 -27.34 11.67
C GLY A 137 -39.68 -26.00 11.21
N SER A 138 -38.96 -25.28 12.08
CA SER A 138 -38.12 -24.16 11.65
C SER A 138 -36.92 -24.74 10.90
N SER A 139 -36.90 -24.63 9.58
CA SER A 139 -35.72 -24.96 8.79
C SER A 139 -34.70 -23.85 8.97
N THR A 140 -33.72 -24.06 9.86
CA THR A 140 -32.50 -23.26 9.92
C THR A 140 -31.78 -23.36 8.58
N THR A 141 -31.92 -22.34 7.75
CA THR A 141 -31.29 -22.29 6.42
C THR A 141 -29.78 -22.17 6.60
N THR A 142 -29.06 -23.29 6.57
CA THR A 142 -27.60 -23.31 6.65
C THR A 142 -27.02 -22.37 5.59
N ALA A 143 -26.30 -21.34 6.02
CA ALA A 143 -25.73 -20.36 5.09
C ALA A 143 -24.82 -21.08 4.08
N PRO A 144 -24.87 -20.73 2.78
CA PRO A 144 -23.98 -21.32 1.79
C PRO A 144 -22.53 -21.03 2.20
N ALA A 145 -21.72 -22.08 2.32
CA ALA A 145 -20.33 -21.96 2.72
C ALA A 145 -19.58 -20.98 1.77
N PRO A 146 -18.87 -19.97 2.29
CA PRO A 146 -18.35 -18.86 1.47
C PRO A 146 -17.33 -19.29 0.41
N PHE A 147 -16.61 -20.39 0.67
CA PHE A 147 -15.65 -20.98 -0.26
C PHE A 147 -16.32 -21.83 -1.37
N VAL A 148 -17.64 -22.02 -1.37
CA VAL A 148 -18.35 -22.82 -2.41
C VAL A 148 -18.13 -22.25 -3.81
N HIS A 149 -18.08 -20.93 -3.96
CA HIS A 149 -17.79 -20.28 -5.25
C HIS A 149 -16.31 -20.36 -5.65
N LEU A 150 -15.42 -20.68 -4.72
CA LEU A 150 -13.97 -20.77 -4.94
C LEU A 150 -13.49 -22.22 -5.10
N SER A 151 -14.24 -23.21 -4.58
CA SER A 151 -14.00 -24.67 -4.54
C SER A 151 -12.76 -25.14 -3.76
N CYS A 152 -11.70 -24.33 -3.72
CA CYS A 152 -10.60 -24.43 -2.78
C CYS A 152 -11.02 -23.97 -1.38
N MET A 153 -10.36 -24.48 -0.34
CA MET A 153 -10.53 -23.99 1.03
C MET A 153 -9.28 -24.29 1.87
N PRO A 154 -8.69 -23.31 2.58
CA PRO A 154 -7.54 -23.55 3.46
C PRO A 154 -7.83 -24.66 4.48
N LEU A 155 -6.93 -25.65 4.57
CA LEU A 155 -7.11 -26.86 5.40
C LEU A 155 -7.44 -26.52 6.86
N GLN A 156 -6.75 -25.52 7.41
CA GLN A 156 -6.93 -24.97 8.75
C GLN A 156 -8.38 -24.56 9.03
N LEU A 157 -9.06 -23.96 8.03
CA LEU A 157 -10.42 -23.44 8.18
C LEU A 157 -11.49 -24.52 7.94
N GLN A 158 -11.17 -25.69 7.37
CA GLN A 158 -12.15 -26.70 6.96
C GLN A 158 -12.94 -27.31 8.14
N ARG A 159 -12.43 -27.18 9.37
CA ARG A 159 -13.13 -27.52 10.62
C ARG A 159 -14.38 -26.65 10.80
N LEU A 160 -14.18 -25.33 10.74
CA LEU A 160 -15.11 -24.30 11.19
C LEU A 160 -16.43 -24.30 10.42
N LEU A 161 -16.36 -24.48 9.08
CA LEU A 161 -17.55 -24.55 8.22
C LEU A 161 -18.33 -25.87 8.33
N ARG A 162 -17.79 -26.90 9.01
CA ARG A 162 -18.49 -28.18 9.22
C ARG A 162 -19.15 -28.29 10.59
N SER A 163 -18.69 -27.50 11.57
CA SER A 163 -19.15 -27.60 12.97
C SER A 163 -20.01 -26.44 13.46
N GLY A 164 -20.16 -25.36 12.68
CA GLY A 164 -20.86 -24.15 13.15
C GLY A 164 -20.06 -23.42 14.23
N GLY A 165 -18.80 -23.08 13.94
CA GLY A 165 -17.91 -22.39 14.88
C GLY A 165 -18.33 -20.94 15.18
N THR A 166 -17.60 -20.32 16.10
CA THR A 166 -17.78 -18.92 16.53
C THR A 166 -16.80 -17.95 15.87
N LEU A 167 -16.98 -16.64 16.06
CA LEU A 167 -15.97 -15.63 15.72
C LEU A 167 -14.65 -15.85 16.49
N GLY A 168 -14.73 -16.33 17.74
CA GLY A 168 -13.55 -16.71 18.53
C GLY A 168 -12.81 -17.92 17.97
N ASP A 169 -13.53 -18.96 17.53
CA ASP A 169 -12.92 -20.17 16.93
C ASP A 169 -12.07 -19.82 15.69
N ILE A 170 -12.56 -18.95 14.79
CA ILE A 170 -11.79 -18.59 13.59
C ILE A 170 -10.56 -17.74 13.93
N LEU A 171 -10.68 -16.80 14.88
CA LEU A 171 -9.54 -16.01 15.33
C LEU A 171 -8.50 -16.89 16.04
N GLN A 172 -8.94 -17.87 16.83
CA GLN A 172 -8.05 -18.82 17.50
C GLN A 172 -7.36 -19.77 16.51
N ASP A 173 -8.08 -20.37 15.56
CA ASP A 173 -7.49 -21.27 14.56
C ASP A 173 -6.46 -20.52 13.69
N VAL A 174 -6.72 -19.26 13.32
CA VAL A 174 -5.74 -18.45 12.56
C VAL A 174 -4.57 -17.97 13.41
N ARG A 175 -4.75 -17.61 14.69
CA ARG A 175 -3.62 -17.33 15.59
C ARG A 175 -2.78 -18.58 15.85
N GLY A 176 -3.40 -19.75 15.90
CA GLY A 176 -2.73 -21.05 15.90
C GLY A 176 -1.90 -21.26 14.63
N ALA A 177 -2.46 -20.94 13.45
CA ALA A 177 -1.72 -20.95 12.19
C ALA A 177 -0.55 -19.95 12.19
N ALA A 178 -0.74 -18.70 12.62
CA ALA A 178 0.31 -17.68 12.64
C ALA A 178 1.48 -18.04 13.57
N SER A 179 1.18 -18.62 14.73
CA SER A 179 2.19 -19.04 15.72
C SER A 179 2.93 -20.34 15.38
N THR A 180 2.38 -21.18 14.49
CA THR A 180 3.00 -22.47 14.08
C THR A 180 3.48 -22.49 12.62
N GLY A 181 2.94 -21.61 11.78
CA GLY A 181 3.07 -21.56 10.33
C GLY A 181 3.70 -20.27 9.79
N ALA A 182 4.20 -19.39 10.66
CA ALA A 182 5.22 -18.41 10.29
C ALA A 182 6.46 -19.16 9.76
N ASP A 183 6.52 -19.28 8.43
CA ASP A 183 7.63 -19.89 7.70
C ASP A 183 8.93 -19.11 7.87
N ASN A 184 9.98 -19.57 7.20
CA ASN A 184 11.33 -19.00 7.29
C ASN A 184 11.45 -17.55 6.76
N ARG A 185 10.38 -16.99 6.19
CA ARG A 185 10.32 -15.62 5.69
C ARG A 185 9.46 -14.76 6.62
N ASP A 186 8.21 -15.15 6.84
CA ASP A 186 7.22 -14.27 7.47
C ASP A 186 7.33 -14.22 9.02
N ARG A 187 8.50 -14.57 9.58
CA ARG A 187 8.78 -14.66 11.03
C ARG A 187 9.66 -13.48 11.47
N GLU A 188 9.14 -12.66 12.38
CA GLU A 188 9.86 -11.57 13.04
C GLU A 188 11.05 -12.10 13.88
N THR A 189 12.29 -11.71 13.51
CA THR A 189 13.51 -12.00 14.29
C THR A 189 14.25 -10.75 14.78
N ASP A 190 13.53 -9.63 14.90
CA ASP A 190 14.00 -8.28 15.27
C ASP A 190 14.83 -7.59 14.15
N GLU A 191 14.72 -8.01 12.89
CA GLU A 191 15.42 -7.38 11.75
C GLU A 191 15.04 -5.90 11.62
N LEU A 192 13.75 -5.58 11.47
CA LEU A 192 13.24 -4.21 11.30
C LEU A 192 13.63 -3.30 12.47
N ARG A 193 13.63 -3.86 13.68
CA ARG A 193 14.02 -3.16 14.91
C ARG A 193 15.48 -2.73 14.86
N HIS A 194 16.38 -3.66 14.54
CA HIS A 194 17.80 -3.37 14.44
C HIS A 194 18.16 -2.58 13.18
N SER A 195 17.35 -2.68 12.12
CA SER A 195 17.41 -1.82 10.93
C SER A 195 17.17 -0.35 11.33
N LEU A 196 16.12 -0.05 12.08
CA LEU A 196 15.86 1.31 12.56
C LEU A 196 16.86 1.81 13.60
N ARG A 197 17.37 0.95 14.49
CA ARG A 197 18.53 1.31 15.33
C ARG A 197 19.74 1.70 14.49
N SER A 198 20.03 0.96 13.43
CA SER A 198 21.12 1.26 12.51
C SER A 198 20.91 2.60 11.79
N LEU A 199 19.67 2.92 11.42
CA LEU A 199 19.28 4.19 10.81
C LEU A 199 19.53 5.37 11.75
N GLU A 200 19.01 5.37 12.98
CA GLU A 200 19.22 6.47 13.93
C GLU A 200 20.69 6.60 14.36
N GLN A 201 21.40 5.49 14.50
CA GLN A 201 22.81 5.48 14.89
C GLN A 201 23.72 6.14 13.83
N HIS A 202 23.41 5.98 12.54
CA HIS A 202 24.32 6.31 11.44
C HIS A 202 23.83 7.34 10.42
N VAL A 203 22.53 7.65 10.38
CA VAL A 203 21.94 8.67 9.49
C VAL A 203 21.47 9.89 10.29
N ARG A 204 22.30 10.32 11.25
CA ARG A 204 22.00 11.35 12.26
C ARG A 204 21.67 12.76 11.71
N TRP A 205 21.80 12.98 10.40
CA TRP A 205 21.38 14.20 9.71
C TRP A 205 19.92 14.17 9.21
N HIS A 206 19.28 13.00 9.13
CA HIS A 206 17.92 12.83 8.59
C HIS A 206 16.84 13.39 9.55
N ARG A 207 15.86 14.11 8.99
CA ARG A 207 14.80 14.81 9.73
C ARG A 207 13.38 14.48 9.24
N GLY A 208 13.27 13.75 8.14
CA GLY A 208 12.01 13.37 7.48
C GLY A 208 11.23 12.27 8.19
N ARG A 209 10.19 11.75 7.51
CA ARG A 209 9.31 10.71 8.06
C ARG A 209 9.92 9.33 7.88
N VAL A 210 9.68 8.45 8.87
CA VAL A 210 9.82 7.00 8.72
C VAL A 210 8.42 6.39 8.57
N VAL A 211 8.16 5.80 7.40
CA VAL A 211 6.88 5.19 7.05
C VAL A 211 7.09 3.68 6.82
N MET A 212 6.29 2.84 7.47
CA MET A 212 6.27 1.39 7.26
C MET A 212 5.02 0.99 6.48
N VAL A 213 5.16 0.59 5.23
CA VAL A 213 4.07 -0.02 4.47
C VAL A 213 4.03 -1.51 4.80
N SER A 214 3.00 -1.93 5.55
CA SER A 214 2.84 -3.29 6.05
C SER A 214 1.49 -3.91 5.66
N PRO A 215 1.34 -5.24 5.64
CA PRO A 215 0.07 -5.90 5.35
C PRO A 215 -0.94 -5.89 6.51
N GLY A 216 -0.79 -4.98 7.49
CA GLY A 216 -1.77 -4.66 8.53
C GLY A 216 -1.29 -4.71 9.97
N HIS A 217 -0.04 -5.13 10.22
CA HIS A 217 0.55 -5.19 11.55
C HIS A 217 1.38 -3.95 11.90
N HIS A 218 1.40 -3.58 13.19
CA HIS A 218 2.32 -2.59 13.77
C HIS A 218 3.37 -3.33 14.64
N PRO A 219 4.67 -2.99 14.59
CA PRO A 219 5.69 -3.68 15.38
C PRO A 219 5.45 -3.55 16.89
N THR A 220 5.35 -4.69 17.59
CA THR A 220 4.97 -4.75 19.03
C THR A 220 6.03 -4.24 20.00
N TRP A 221 7.24 -3.97 19.53
CA TRP A 221 8.32 -3.36 20.31
C TRP A 221 8.28 -1.82 20.29
N ILE A 222 7.40 -1.20 19.50
CA ILE A 222 7.18 0.25 19.51
C ILE A 222 6.32 0.62 20.73
N ASP A 223 6.76 1.63 21.46
CA ASP A 223 6.06 2.23 22.59
C ASP A 223 4.91 3.11 22.07
N GLY A 224 3.68 2.61 22.18
CA GLY A 224 2.48 3.32 21.72
C GLY A 224 2.30 4.70 22.36
N ALA A 225 2.71 4.90 23.62
CA ALA A 225 2.59 6.19 24.27
C ALA A 225 3.57 7.23 23.69
N LYS A 226 4.82 6.83 23.46
CA LYS A 226 5.80 7.68 22.77
C LYS A 226 5.36 7.96 21.33
N ASN A 227 5.01 6.92 20.57
CA ASN A 227 4.67 7.04 19.14
C ASN A 227 3.38 7.86 18.90
N PHE A 228 2.43 7.83 19.84
CA PHE A 228 1.20 8.61 19.75
C PHE A 228 1.37 10.07 20.22
N LEU A 229 2.15 10.32 21.28
CA LEU A 229 2.22 11.64 21.93
C LEU A 229 3.45 12.48 21.55
N ALA A 230 4.63 11.89 21.34
CA ALA A 230 5.90 12.63 21.28
C ALA A 230 6.01 13.62 20.10
N GLY A 231 5.19 13.45 19.07
CA GLY A 231 5.07 14.41 17.96
C GLY A 231 4.69 15.83 18.41
N LEU A 232 3.80 15.95 19.41
CA LEU A 232 3.34 17.24 19.97
C LEU A 232 3.64 17.43 21.46
N CYS A 233 3.73 16.36 22.23
CA CYS A 233 3.87 16.39 23.69
C CYS A 233 5.28 15.99 24.13
N GLY A 234 5.97 16.91 24.79
CA GLY A 234 7.31 16.67 25.34
C GLY A 234 7.94 17.95 25.83
N ASP A 235 8.95 17.84 26.68
CA ASP A 235 9.73 18.98 27.11
C ASP A 235 10.70 19.47 25.99
N ALA A 236 11.53 20.46 26.30
CA ALA A 236 12.56 20.94 25.38
C ALA A 236 13.58 19.87 24.99
N ARG A 237 13.89 18.90 25.87
CA ARG A 237 14.77 17.76 25.58
C ARG A 237 14.16 16.81 24.57
N VAL A 238 12.90 16.39 24.74
CA VAL A 238 12.19 15.55 23.75
C VAL A 238 12.14 16.24 22.39
N GLN A 239 11.80 17.54 22.34
CA GLN A 239 11.79 18.28 21.09
C GLN A 239 13.19 18.43 20.46
N ALA A 240 14.25 18.53 21.27
CA ALA A 240 15.63 18.58 20.77
C ALA A 240 16.08 17.28 20.10
N LEU A 241 15.52 16.11 20.43
CA LEU A 241 15.89 14.81 19.82
C LEU A 241 15.67 14.79 18.29
N ARG A 242 14.66 15.51 17.79
CA ARG A 242 14.44 15.72 16.34
C ARG A 242 15.71 16.28 15.68
N SER A 243 16.43 17.19 16.35
CA SER A 243 17.63 17.83 15.81
C SER A 243 18.89 16.93 15.77
N SER A 244 18.82 15.69 16.31
CA SER A 244 19.93 14.72 16.32
C SER A 244 19.70 13.45 15.48
N GLY A 245 18.57 13.34 14.75
CA GLY A 245 18.25 12.17 13.90
C GLY A 245 17.47 11.07 14.61
N THR A 246 16.86 11.40 15.74
CA THR A 246 15.93 10.53 16.47
C THR A 246 14.51 10.83 16.02
N HIS A 247 13.76 9.80 15.64
CA HIS A 247 12.39 9.92 15.14
C HIS A 247 11.43 9.83 16.33
N LEU A 248 10.58 10.85 16.50
CA LEU A 248 9.53 10.86 17.52
C LEU A 248 8.23 10.18 17.06
N ARG A 249 8.20 9.71 15.80
CA ARG A 249 7.07 9.01 15.19
C ARG A 249 7.55 8.02 14.12
N VAL A 250 6.93 6.84 14.11
CA VAL A 250 6.97 5.84 13.03
C VAL A 250 5.54 5.56 12.61
N THR A 251 5.21 5.84 11.35
CA THR A 251 3.85 5.66 10.81
C THR A 251 3.74 4.32 10.08
N THR A 252 2.98 3.38 10.63
CA THR A 252 2.60 2.17 9.89
C THR A 252 1.40 2.47 9.01
N VAL A 253 1.48 2.14 7.73
CA VAL A 253 0.42 2.26 6.71
C VAL A 253 0.06 0.86 6.21
N HIS A 254 -1.24 0.54 6.14
CA HIS A 254 -1.68 -0.72 5.55
C HIS A 254 -1.46 -0.68 4.02
N GLN A 255 -0.76 -1.66 3.46
CA GLN A 255 -0.37 -1.72 2.04
C GLN A 255 -1.55 -1.46 1.07
N ASP A 256 -2.74 -1.97 1.39
CA ASP A 256 -3.93 -1.83 0.55
C ASP A 256 -4.45 -0.38 0.42
N ALA A 257 -3.87 0.57 1.16
CA ALA A 257 -4.10 2.02 1.04
C ALA A 257 -3.32 2.67 -0.12
N VAL A 258 -2.21 2.05 -0.57
CA VAL A 258 -1.47 2.45 -1.78
C VAL A 258 -1.80 1.57 -3.00
N MET A 259 -2.43 0.40 -2.78
CA MET A 259 -2.90 -0.51 -3.84
C MET A 259 -4.21 -0.03 -4.51
N PRO A 260 -4.45 -0.38 -5.79
CA PRO A 260 -5.72 -0.10 -6.46
C PRO A 260 -6.94 -0.77 -5.81
N TYR A 261 -8.09 -0.10 -5.87
CA TYR A 261 -9.40 -0.74 -5.72
C TYR A 261 -9.50 -1.98 -6.64
N GLY A 262 -9.94 -3.12 -6.09
CA GLY A 262 -10.01 -4.39 -6.84
C GLY A 262 -8.65 -5.07 -7.10
N MET A 263 -7.53 -4.54 -6.60
CA MET A 263 -6.20 -5.18 -6.71
C MET A 263 -5.49 -5.42 -5.39
N ARG A 264 -6.30 -5.68 -4.36
CA ARG A 264 -5.85 -5.99 -3.00
C ARG A 264 -5.42 -7.46 -2.87
N LEU A 265 -5.08 -7.90 -1.66
CA LEU A 265 -4.59 -9.26 -1.36
C LEU A 265 -3.24 -9.63 -2.01
N THR A 266 -2.52 -8.68 -2.61
CA THR A 266 -1.17 -8.93 -3.15
C THR A 266 -0.16 -9.22 -2.03
N ALA A 267 0.79 -10.11 -2.33
CA ALA A 267 2.07 -10.26 -1.65
C ALA A 267 3.23 -10.28 -2.66
N ASN A 268 3.02 -9.66 -3.83
CA ASN A 268 4.07 -9.47 -4.82
C ASN A 268 4.85 -8.21 -4.48
N SER A 269 6.09 -8.39 -4.00
CA SER A 269 6.99 -7.30 -3.63
C SER A 269 7.14 -6.26 -4.75
N HIS A 270 7.17 -6.68 -6.01
CA HIS A 270 7.40 -5.76 -7.13
C HIS A 270 6.17 -4.90 -7.44
N VAL A 271 4.96 -5.42 -7.24
CA VAL A 271 3.71 -4.66 -7.36
C VAL A 271 3.50 -3.74 -6.16
N ILE A 272 3.90 -4.15 -4.96
CA ILE A 272 3.89 -3.28 -3.78
C ILE A 272 4.87 -2.11 -4.02
N GLU A 273 6.10 -2.41 -4.46
CA GLU A 273 7.14 -1.43 -4.77
C GLU A 273 6.74 -0.47 -5.90
N GLN A 274 6.01 -0.93 -6.93
CA GLN A 274 5.41 -0.09 -7.97
C GLN A 274 4.54 1.04 -7.41
N HIS A 275 3.92 0.87 -6.23
CA HIS A 275 2.98 1.81 -5.64
C HIS A 275 3.48 2.49 -4.35
N LEU A 276 4.68 2.19 -3.83
CA LEU A 276 5.19 2.82 -2.59
C LEU A 276 5.27 4.36 -2.70
N TRP A 277 5.52 4.90 -3.89
CA TRP A 277 5.53 6.34 -4.15
C TRP A 277 4.16 7.03 -3.91
N ARG A 278 3.08 6.25 -3.79
CA ARG A 278 1.71 6.73 -3.51
C ARG A 278 1.43 6.92 -2.01
N VAL A 279 2.41 6.72 -1.13
CA VAL A 279 2.37 7.22 0.25
C VAL A 279 2.08 8.73 0.21
N ARG A 280 1.09 9.17 0.99
CA ARG A 280 0.58 10.55 0.93
C ARG A 280 1.67 11.56 1.31
N ASN A 281 1.71 12.64 0.55
CA ASN A 281 2.72 13.71 0.61
C ASN A 281 4.17 13.20 0.49
N MET A 282 4.42 12.17 -0.33
CA MET A 282 5.77 11.67 -0.64
C MET A 282 6.70 12.79 -1.11
N THR A 283 7.91 12.84 -0.57
CA THR A 283 8.96 13.78 -0.99
C THR A 283 9.41 13.55 -2.45
N ALA A 284 9.98 14.59 -3.09
CA ALA A 284 10.41 14.56 -4.50
C ALA A 284 11.41 13.42 -4.83
N VAL A 285 12.23 13.07 -3.85
CA VAL A 285 13.00 11.82 -3.76
C VAL A 285 12.65 11.12 -2.45
N HIS A 286 12.71 9.79 -2.40
CA HIS A 286 12.51 9.00 -1.18
C HIS A 286 13.51 7.83 -1.11
N VAL A 287 13.83 7.38 0.10
CA VAL A 287 14.67 6.19 0.33
C VAL A 287 13.76 5.01 0.63
N TYR A 288 13.84 3.97 -0.20
CA TYR A 288 13.17 2.70 0.01
C TYR A 288 14.13 1.66 0.65
N MET A 289 13.66 1.01 1.70
CA MET A 289 14.33 -0.09 2.39
C MET A 289 13.37 -1.27 2.56
N ASN A 290 13.90 -2.49 2.53
CA ASN A 290 13.19 -3.63 3.10
C ASN A 290 13.61 -3.80 4.58
N ASP A 291 12.84 -4.55 5.36
CA ASP A 291 13.05 -4.75 6.80
C ASP A 291 14.41 -5.38 7.20
N ASP A 292 15.09 -6.02 6.26
CA ASP A 292 16.39 -6.68 6.41
C ASP A 292 17.60 -5.84 5.93
N TYR A 293 17.44 -4.51 5.77
CA TYR A 293 18.48 -3.58 5.32
C TYR A 293 19.13 -2.85 6.50
N PHE A 294 20.46 -2.80 6.57
CA PHE A 294 21.18 -2.22 7.72
C PHE A 294 22.23 -1.18 7.30
N VAL A 295 22.25 -0.05 8.00
CA VAL A 295 23.28 0.99 7.88
C VAL A 295 24.46 0.64 8.78
N ASN A 296 25.66 0.52 8.23
CA ASN A 296 26.76 -0.14 8.93
C ASN A 296 27.74 0.79 9.63
N ARG A 297 27.78 2.05 9.18
CA ARG A 297 28.64 3.17 9.61
C ARG A 297 27.99 4.48 9.15
N ASP A 298 28.43 5.60 9.70
CA ASP A 298 27.83 6.92 9.43
C ASP A 298 27.77 7.25 7.93
N VAL A 299 26.57 7.65 7.48
CA VAL A 299 26.23 7.97 6.08
C VAL A 299 26.21 9.48 5.89
N ALA A 300 26.86 10.00 4.85
CA ALA A 300 26.69 11.40 4.45
C ALA A 300 25.53 11.54 3.44
N ILE A 301 24.94 12.73 3.34
CA ILE A 301 23.95 13.05 2.29
C ILE A 301 24.50 12.75 0.87
N THR A 302 25.80 12.92 0.69
CA THR A 302 26.57 12.65 -0.54
C THR A 302 26.76 11.16 -0.87
N ASP A 303 26.32 10.25 0.01
CA ASP A 303 26.28 8.82 -0.27
C ASP A 303 24.92 8.35 -0.79
N LEU A 304 23.88 9.20 -0.69
CA LEU A 304 22.56 8.99 -1.28
C LEU A 304 22.40 9.82 -2.58
N PHE A 305 22.98 11.02 -2.62
CA PHE A 305 22.88 11.96 -3.73
C PHE A 305 24.25 12.41 -4.24
N ASN A 306 24.39 12.60 -5.56
CA ASN A 306 25.57 13.21 -6.18
C ASN A 306 25.50 14.75 -6.17
N GLU A 307 26.48 15.41 -6.77
CA GLU A 307 26.53 16.88 -6.84
C GLU A 307 25.35 17.52 -7.60
N TYR A 308 24.60 16.79 -8.43
CA TYR A 308 23.38 17.29 -9.08
C TYR A 308 22.11 17.10 -8.24
N GLY A 309 22.21 16.45 -7.08
CA GLY A 309 21.05 15.94 -6.33
C GLY A 309 20.43 14.67 -6.95
N GLY A 310 21.11 14.04 -7.91
CA GLY A 310 20.70 12.77 -8.51
C GLY A 310 21.16 11.58 -7.71
N THR A 311 20.51 10.44 -7.88
CA THR A 311 20.63 9.31 -6.96
C THR A 311 21.93 8.52 -7.16
N ILE A 312 22.51 8.00 -6.07
CA ILE A 312 23.67 7.09 -6.12
C ILE A 312 23.18 5.66 -6.33
N VAL A 313 23.14 5.23 -7.60
CA VAL A 313 22.71 3.89 -8.00
C VAL A 313 23.81 2.87 -7.68
N ARG A 314 23.50 1.91 -6.80
CA ARG A 314 24.42 0.84 -6.38
C ARG A 314 24.13 -0.48 -7.09
N THR A 315 25.17 -1.09 -7.66
CA THR A 315 25.05 -2.35 -8.40
C THR A 315 26.14 -3.35 -8.04
N GLU A 316 25.85 -4.63 -8.25
CA GLU A 316 26.83 -5.70 -8.18
C GLU A 316 27.82 -5.60 -9.37
N GLU A 317 28.82 -6.49 -9.40
CA GLU A 317 29.83 -6.57 -10.48
C GLU A 317 29.25 -7.18 -11.77
N GLY A 318 28.21 -8.01 -11.67
CA GLY A 318 27.67 -8.77 -12.79
C GLY A 318 26.93 -7.92 -13.82
N GLU A 319 27.39 -7.93 -15.07
CA GLU A 319 26.68 -7.34 -16.22
C GLU A 319 25.54 -8.26 -16.71
N ILE A 320 24.37 -7.69 -16.97
CA ILE A 320 23.20 -8.36 -17.56
C ILE A 320 23.33 -8.33 -19.08
N ALA A 321 24.03 -9.33 -19.63
CA ALA A 321 24.47 -9.36 -21.03
C ALA A 321 23.35 -9.32 -22.10
N ALA A 322 22.11 -9.68 -21.74
CA ALA A 322 20.92 -9.59 -22.60
C ALA A 322 19.62 -9.66 -21.76
N GLY A 323 18.51 -9.16 -22.30
CA GLY A 323 17.16 -9.45 -21.82
C GLY A 323 16.62 -10.78 -22.36
N SER A 324 15.54 -11.30 -21.75
CA SER A 324 14.80 -12.46 -22.24
C SER A 324 13.36 -12.48 -21.71
N VAL A 325 12.39 -12.95 -22.50
CA VAL A 325 11.01 -13.11 -22.03
C VAL A 325 10.90 -14.31 -21.10
N ALA A 326 10.44 -14.08 -19.86
CA ALA A 326 10.28 -15.14 -18.88
C ALA A 326 9.04 -16.02 -19.10
N ASP A 327 9.01 -17.16 -18.43
CA ASP A 327 7.84 -18.02 -18.26
C ASP A 327 6.96 -17.57 -17.08
N LEU A 328 5.82 -18.24 -16.87
CA LEU A 328 4.86 -17.95 -15.79
C LEU A 328 5.33 -18.41 -14.39
N GLY A 329 6.61 -18.77 -14.27
CA GLY A 329 7.26 -19.19 -13.02
C GLY A 329 7.55 -18.04 -12.06
N VAL A 330 8.36 -18.30 -11.04
CA VAL A 330 8.66 -17.36 -9.93
C VAL A 330 10.16 -17.04 -9.79
N SER A 331 10.98 -17.41 -10.78
CA SER A 331 12.44 -17.27 -10.72
C SER A 331 12.86 -15.80 -10.77
N TRP A 332 13.54 -15.33 -9.70
CA TRP A 332 14.09 -13.97 -9.61
C TRP A 332 15.02 -13.66 -10.78
N ALA A 333 15.95 -14.56 -11.11
CA ALA A 333 16.91 -14.34 -12.20
C ALA A 333 16.21 -14.21 -13.57
N ARG A 334 15.11 -14.94 -13.82
CA ARG A 334 14.31 -14.77 -15.03
C ARG A 334 13.55 -13.44 -15.03
N GLY A 335 13.04 -12.99 -13.87
CA GLY A 335 12.42 -11.68 -13.73
C GLY A 335 13.37 -10.51 -13.99
N VAL A 336 14.63 -10.61 -13.56
CA VAL A 336 15.68 -9.65 -13.93
C VAL A 336 15.89 -9.60 -15.45
N LEU A 337 15.99 -10.76 -16.11
CA LEU A 337 16.12 -10.82 -17.57
C LEU A 337 14.87 -10.29 -18.29
N HIS A 338 13.68 -10.44 -17.70
CA HIS A 338 12.43 -9.93 -18.26
C HIS A 338 12.29 -8.41 -18.12
N ALA A 339 12.58 -7.86 -16.94
CA ALA A 339 12.70 -6.42 -16.73
C ALA A 339 13.78 -5.83 -17.66
N GLN A 340 14.89 -6.54 -17.89
CA GLN A 340 15.91 -6.08 -18.85
C GLN A 340 15.47 -6.23 -20.32
N GLN A 341 14.61 -7.19 -20.68
CA GLN A 341 13.99 -7.25 -22.01
C GLN A 341 13.15 -6.01 -22.27
N PHE A 342 12.33 -5.62 -21.28
CA PHE A 342 11.52 -4.40 -21.29
C PHE A 342 12.39 -3.14 -21.41
N ASN A 343 13.39 -2.99 -20.52
CA ASN A 343 14.34 -1.87 -20.55
C ASN A 343 15.07 -1.74 -21.91
N THR A 344 15.46 -2.87 -22.50
CA THR A 344 16.17 -2.87 -23.79
C THR A 344 15.24 -2.47 -24.92
N LEU A 345 13.98 -2.89 -24.90
CA LEU A 345 12.98 -2.46 -25.87
C LEU A 345 12.78 -0.94 -25.80
N GLU A 346 12.45 -0.39 -24.63
CA GLU A 346 12.08 1.02 -24.44
C GLU A 346 13.24 2.02 -24.55
N LEU A 347 14.44 1.65 -24.08
CA LEU A 347 15.60 2.55 -24.09
C LEU A 347 16.52 2.33 -25.30
N ASP A 348 16.75 1.09 -25.71
CA ASP A 348 17.82 0.76 -26.65
C ASP A 348 17.32 0.43 -28.07
N VAL A 349 16.08 -0.05 -28.24
CA VAL A 349 15.48 -0.40 -29.54
C VAL A 349 14.51 0.65 -30.06
N LEU A 350 13.54 1.06 -29.23
CA LEU A 350 12.57 2.10 -29.55
C LEU A 350 13.24 3.47 -29.55
N HIS A 351 12.73 4.36 -30.41
CA HIS A 351 13.19 5.74 -30.49
C HIS A 351 12.64 6.54 -29.30
N GLU A 352 13.40 7.53 -28.84
CA GLU A 352 13.12 8.37 -27.68
C GLU A 352 11.82 9.21 -27.76
N ASP A 353 11.19 9.29 -28.94
CA ASP A 353 9.85 9.87 -29.15
C ASP A 353 8.74 8.85 -29.43
N HIS A 354 9.01 7.55 -29.24
CA HIS A 354 8.02 6.50 -29.44
C HIS A 354 6.91 6.57 -28.38
N LEU A 355 5.66 6.66 -28.86
CA LEU A 355 4.46 6.69 -28.05
C LEU A 355 3.41 5.77 -28.70
N PRO A 356 3.03 4.63 -28.09
CA PRO A 356 2.11 3.66 -28.70
C PRO A 356 0.75 4.27 -29.04
N THR A 357 0.17 3.90 -30.20
CA THR A 357 -1.10 4.45 -30.68
C THR A 357 -2.26 4.05 -29.77
N GLU A 358 -2.17 2.82 -29.27
CA GLU A 358 -3.07 2.12 -28.36
C GLU A 358 -3.11 2.82 -26.99
N LEU A 359 -1.94 3.21 -26.47
CA LEU A 359 -1.82 3.99 -25.23
C LEU A 359 -2.45 5.39 -25.38
N VAL A 360 -2.19 6.08 -26.50
CA VAL A 360 -2.80 7.39 -26.78
C VAL A 360 -4.31 7.29 -26.99
N THR A 361 -4.79 6.17 -27.52
CA THR A 361 -6.23 5.90 -27.71
C THR A 361 -6.90 5.67 -26.35
N MET A 362 -6.33 4.81 -25.52
CA MET A 362 -6.73 4.62 -24.12
C MET A 362 -6.76 5.94 -23.34
N TRP A 363 -5.73 6.77 -23.44
CA TRP A 363 -5.68 8.08 -22.77
C TRP A 363 -6.79 9.05 -23.23
N ARG A 364 -7.27 8.96 -24.48
CA ARG A 364 -8.41 9.77 -24.96
C ARG A 364 -9.73 9.20 -24.45
N GLU A 365 -9.91 7.88 -24.48
CA GLU A 365 -11.10 7.20 -23.98
C GLU A 365 -11.29 7.39 -22.47
N LEU A 366 -10.20 7.38 -21.70
CA LEU A 366 -10.18 7.66 -20.26
C LEU A 366 -10.10 9.16 -19.92
N GLY A 367 -10.19 10.06 -20.91
CA GLY A 367 -10.15 11.52 -20.71
C GLY A 367 -8.85 12.07 -20.11
N ARG A 368 -7.76 11.28 -20.07
CA ARG A 368 -6.43 11.70 -19.62
C ARG A 368 -5.81 12.72 -20.59
N ALA A 369 -5.95 12.48 -21.89
CA ALA A 369 -5.44 13.32 -22.96
C ALA A 369 -6.59 14.12 -23.63
N PRO A 370 -6.43 15.43 -23.87
CA PRO A 370 -7.51 16.26 -24.41
C PRO A 370 -7.75 16.04 -25.91
N ASN A 371 -9.03 16.07 -26.28
CA ASN A 371 -9.51 15.79 -27.64
C ASN A 371 -9.28 16.92 -28.66
N THR A 372 -8.85 18.11 -28.23
CA THR A 372 -8.63 19.30 -29.09
C THR A 372 -7.25 19.92 -28.85
N SER A 373 -6.76 20.70 -29.82
CA SER A 373 -5.50 21.43 -29.71
C SER A 373 -5.69 22.74 -28.94
N VAL A 374 -5.00 22.88 -27.80
CA VAL A 374 -4.87 24.15 -27.10
C VAL A 374 -3.89 25.01 -27.90
N HIS A 375 -4.40 26.01 -28.63
CA HIS A 375 -3.63 26.86 -29.55
C HIS A 375 -2.58 27.78 -28.85
N SER A 376 -2.39 27.63 -27.55
CA SER A 376 -1.57 28.50 -26.69
C SER A 376 -0.73 27.74 -25.66
N GLY A 377 -0.58 26.41 -25.78
CA GLY A 377 0.33 25.64 -24.93
C GLY A 377 0.18 24.12 -25.07
N MET A 378 1.22 23.38 -24.66
CA MET A 378 1.13 21.93 -24.47
C MET A 378 0.09 21.63 -23.40
N ALA A 379 -0.98 20.94 -23.78
CA ALA A 379 -2.09 20.64 -22.89
C ALA A 379 -1.69 19.52 -21.90
N ALA A 380 -2.05 19.69 -20.63
CA ALA A 380 -1.70 18.74 -19.58
C ALA A 380 -2.29 17.35 -19.83
N LEU A 381 -1.54 16.31 -19.45
CA LEU A 381 -1.98 14.93 -19.39
C LEU A 381 -2.36 14.61 -17.94
N THR A 382 -3.57 14.10 -17.69
CA THR A 382 -3.95 13.63 -16.36
C THR A 382 -3.18 12.34 -16.03
N PRO A 383 -2.48 12.25 -14.88
CA PRO A 383 -1.78 11.02 -14.46
C PRO A 383 -2.74 9.84 -14.23
N ALA A 384 -2.18 8.63 -14.16
CA ALA A 384 -2.94 7.41 -13.88
C ALA A 384 -3.69 7.47 -12.53
N ILE A 385 -5.02 7.31 -12.59
CA ILE A 385 -5.90 7.34 -11.42
C ILE A 385 -5.93 5.95 -10.78
N LEU A 386 -5.49 5.85 -9.52
CA LEU A 386 -5.28 4.58 -8.82
C LEU A 386 -6.50 3.64 -8.87
N ASN A 387 -7.69 4.17 -8.56
CA ASN A 387 -8.93 3.38 -8.53
C ASN A 387 -9.55 3.10 -9.91
N GLU A 388 -8.86 3.46 -11.01
CA GLU A 388 -9.19 3.05 -12.39
C GLU A 388 -8.33 1.90 -12.91
N ALA A 389 -7.20 1.56 -12.26
CA ALA A 389 -6.29 0.53 -12.77
C ALA A 389 -6.98 -0.83 -13.03
N VAL A 390 -8.05 -1.15 -12.28
CA VAL A 390 -8.85 -2.37 -12.50
C VAL A 390 -9.60 -2.33 -13.83
N ASP A 391 -10.08 -1.17 -14.27
CA ASP A 391 -10.62 -1.00 -15.62
C ASP A 391 -9.52 -1.10 -16.67
N VAL A 392 -8.35 -0.50 -16.39
CA VAL A 392 -7.23 -0.49 -17.33
C VAL A 392 -6.78 -1.92 -17.64
N ALA A 393 -6.54 -2.72 -16.60
CA ALA A 393 -6.08 -4.10 -16.73
C ALA A 393 -7.07 -5.04 -17.44
N HIS A 394 -8.38 -4.81 -17.30
CA HIS A 394 -9.40 -5.63 -17.97
C HIS A 394 -9.71 -5.18 -19.41
N ARG A 395 -9.53 -3.90 -19.74
CA ARG A 395 -9.91 -3.34 -21.06
C ARG A 395 -8.74 -3.15 -22.03
N TYR A 396 -7.55 -2.80 -21.53
CA TYR A 396 -6.40 -2.39 -22.35
C TYR A 396 -5.20 -3.29 -22.06
N ALA A 397 -5.13 -4.41 -22.78
CA ALA A 397 -4.00 -5.33 -22.66
C ALA A 397 -2.66 -4.65 -23.06
N PRO A 398 -1.56 -4.92 -22.34
CA PRO A 398 -0.23 -4.47 -22.73
C PRO A 398 0.27 -5.22 -23.97
N GLU A 399 1.20 -4.61 -24.68
CA GLU A 399 1.85 -5.25 -25.84
C GLU A 399 2.86 -6.33 -25.38
N PRO A 400 2.91 -7.49 -26.06
CA PRO A 400 3.86 -8.55 -25.71
C PRO A 400 5.29 -8.13 -26.07
N LEU A 401 6.22 -8.32 -25.13
CA LEU A 401 7.66 -8.18 -25.42
C LEU A 401 8.09 -9.20 -26.50
N PRO A 402 9.02 -8.84 -27.40
CA PRO A 402 9.52 -9.74 -28.43
C PRO A 402 10.22 -10.94 -27.79
N GLU A 403 10.03 -12.14 -28.33
CA GLU A 403 10.64 -13.38 -27.80
C GLU A 403 12.16 -13.45 -28.05
N GLU A 404 12.66 -12.76 -29.08
CA GLU A 404 14.10 -12.67 -29.36
C GLU A 404 14.85 -11.89 -28.28
N SER A 405 15.87 -12.50 -27.69
CA SER A 405 16.71 -11.92 -26.63
C SER A 405 17.39 -10.62 -27.08
N LEU A 406 16.97 -9.49 -26.52
CA LEU A 406 17.51 -8.17 -26.87
C LEU A 406 18.80 -7.89 -26.09
N LYS A 407 19.81 -7.32 -26.76
CA LYS A 407 21.08 -6.93 -26.13
C LYS A 407 21.11 -5.42 -25.85
N PRO A 408 21.40 -4.99 -24.61
CA PRO A 408 21.40 -3.57 -24.28
C PRO A 408 22.55 -2.83 -24.97
N ARG A 409 22.33 -1.54 -25.28
CA ARG A 409 23.34 -0.66 -25.92
C ARG A 409 24.24 0.05 -24.91
N ARG A 410 23.78 0.18 -23.66
CA ARG A 410 24.52 0.64 -22.48
C ARG A 410 24.72 -0.55 -21.55
N PRO A 411 25.86 -0.71 -20.84
CA PRO A 411 26.00 -1.74 -19.82
C PRO A 411 24.91 -1.63 -18.75
N ARG A 412 24.43 -2.78 -18.26
CA ARG A 412 23.37 -2.91 -17.26
C ARG A 412 23.83 -3.93 -16.23
N PHE A 413 23.61 -3.69 -14.94
CA PHE A 413 24.16 -4.51 -13.86
C PHE A 413 23.06 -5.01 -12.92
N TYR A 414 23.34 -6.06 -12.16
CA TYR A 414 22.43 -6.50 -11.10
C TYR A 414 22.32 -5.43 -10.00
N ALA A 415 21.11 -5.07 -9.60
CA ALA A 415 20.88 -4.10 -8.53
C ALA A 415 21.34 -4.68 -7.18
N THR A 416 22.10 -3.91 -6.41
CA THR A 416 22.57 -4.32 -5.08
C THR A 416 21.42 -4.35 -4.08
N HIS A 417 21.45 -5.30 -3.14
CA HIS A 417 20.57 -5.31 -1.96
C HIS A 417 21.05 -4.25 -0.94
N ALA A 418 20.68 -2.99 -1.18
CA ALA A 418 21.02 -1.80 -0.39
C ALA A 418 19.90 -0.76 -0.51
N PRO A 419 19.80 0.24 0.39
CA PRO A 419 18.74 1.26 0.33
C PRO A 419 18.65 1.91 -1.06
N PHE A 420 17.48 1.80 -1.69
CA PHE A 420 17.22 2.37 -3.00
C PHE A 420 16.77 3.82 -2.85
N VAL A 421 17.40 4.74 -3.58
CA VAL A 421 16.96 6.13 -3.61
C VAL A 421 16.17 6.36 -4.90
N TYR A 422 14.89 6.65 -4.78
CA TYR A 422 13.97 6.80 -5.89
C TYR A 422 13.53 8.25 -6.07
N CYS A 423 13.44 8.67 -7.33
CA CYS A 423 12.84 9.95 -7.73
C CYS A 423 11.36 9.72 -8.02
N THR A 424 10.49 10.37 -7.24
CA THR A 424 9.04 10.14 -7.23
C THR A 424 8.42 10.41 -8.60
N ASN A 425 8.89 11.44 -9.32
CA ASN A 425 8.44 11.76 -10.68
C ASN A 425 8.72 10.64 -11.71
N MET A 426 9.78 9.84 -11.54
CA MET A 426 10.05 8.71 -12.45
C MET A 426 9.03 7.57 -12.28
N LEU A 427 8.60 7.31 -11.05
CA LEU A 427 7.58 6.28 -10.76
C LEU A 427 6.19 6.75 -11.23
N GLY A 428 5.86 8.03 -11.07
CA GLY A 428 4.67 8.64 -11.67
C GLY A 428 4.69 8.63 -13.22
N PHE A 429 5.86 8.84 -13.83
CA PHE A 429 6.05 8.64 -15.28
C PHE A 429 5.82 7.18 -15.68
N PHE A 430 6.37 6.20 -14.95
CA PHE A 430 6.14 4.78 -15.25
C PHE A 430 4.66 4.40 -15.15
N GLU A 431 3.98 4.76 -14.07
CA GLU A 431 2.54 4.46 -13.93
C GLU A 431 1.68 5.12 -15.01
N THR A 432 2.12 6.23 -15.62
CA THR A 432 1.38 6.89 -16.70
C THR A 432 1.74 6.35 -18.09
N ARG A 433 3.04 6.17 -18.39
CA ARG A 433 3.55 5.69 -19.70
C ARG A 433 3.41 4.18 -19.89
N TYR A 434 3.44 3.41 -18.81
CA TYR A 434 3.36 1.95 -18.77
C TYR A 434 2.14 1.48 -17.97
N GLU A 435 1.07 2.27 -18.02
CA GLU A 435 -0.16 2.11 -17.25
C GLU A 435 -0.84 0.76 -17.49
N ARG A 436 -0.85 0.27 -18.75
CA ARG A 436 -1.42 -1.04 -19.13
C ARG A 436 -0.61 -2.18 -18.53
N GLU A 437 0.71 -2.05 -18.63
CA GLU A 437 1.71 -3.03 -18.22
C GLU A 437 1.71 -3.19 -16.69
N PHE A 438 1.71 -2.07 -15.96
CA PHE A 438 1.63 -2.03 -14.49
C PHE A 438 0.26 -2.54 -14.00
N SER A 439 -0.84 -2.04 -14.59
CA SER A 439 -2.19 -2.48 -14.19
C SER A 439 -2.41 -3.98 -14.45
N ALA A 440 -1.94 -4.51 -15.58
CA ALA A 440 -2.02 -5.94 -15.89
C ALA A 440 -1.16 -6.80 -14.95
N ALA A 441 0.04 -6.34 -14.57
CA ALA A 441 0.86 -7.02 -13.57
C ALA A 441 0.18 -7.01 -12.19
N ALA A 442 -0.33 -5.86 -11.73
CA ALA A 442 -1.02 -5.73 -10.46
C ALA A 442 -2.31 -6.59 -10.39
N LEU A 443 -3.06 -6.69 -11.50
CA LEU A 443 -4.25 -7.54 -11.59
C LEU A 443 -3.88 -9.03 -11.49
N ASN A 444 -2.97 -9.50 -12.34
CA ASN A 444 -2.76 -10.93 -12.57
C ASN A 444 -1.71 -11.55 -11.63
N HIS A 445 -0.76 -10.77 -11.12
CA HIS A 445 0.40 -11.26 -10.36
C HIS A 445 0.33 -10.87 -8.88
N ARG A 446 -0.70 -11.36 -8.17
CA ARG A 446 -0.90 -11.20 -6.71
C ARG A 446 0.21 -11.84 -5.84
N GLY A 447 1.13 -12.58 -6.45
CA GLY A 447 2.38 -13.04 -5.86
C GLY A 447 3.46 -13.07 -6.94
N ARG A 448 4.74 -12.89 -6.56
CA ARG A 448 5.89 -12.70 -7.47
C ARG A 448 5.87 -13.67 -8.65
N LYS A 449 5.97 -13.14 -9.87
CA LYS A 449 6.17 -13.85 -11.13
C LYS A 449 7.48 -13.43 -11.78
N ALA A 450 8.05 -14.31 -12.59
CA ALA A 450 9.17 -13.96 -13.46
C ALA A 450 8.76 -13.00 -14.60
N ARG A 451 7.46 -12.72 -14.78
CA ARG A 451 6.91 -11.70 -15.69
C ARG A 451 6.57 -10.36 -15.03
N ASP A 452 7.05 -10.12 -13.80
CA ASP A 452 6.92 -8.79 -13.19
C ASP A 452 7.97 -7.83 -13.73
N LEU A 453 7.63 -6.54 -13.81
CA LEU A 453 8.63 -5.47 -13.96
C LEU A 453 9.22 -5.17 -12.58
N PHE A 454 10.45 -5.65 -12.35
CA PHE A 454 11.18 -5.46 -11.10
C PHE A 454 11.66 -4.00 -10.99
N ILE A 455 11.06 -3.21 -10.10
CA ILE A 455 11.29 -1.76 -10.00
C ILE A 455 12.77 -1.34 -9.87
N PRO A 456 13.65 -1.98 -9.08
CA PRO A 456 15.06 -1.57 -9.01
C PRO A 456 15.75 -1.61 -10.38
N PHE A 457 15.42 -2.61 -11.20
CA PHE A 457 16.02 -2.81 -12.52
C PHE A 457 15.41 -1.89 -13.57
N LEU A 458 14.10 -1.59 -13.47
CA LEU A 458 13.42 -0.61 -14.32
C LEU A 458 13.91 0.81 -14.02
N TYR A 459 13.85 1.24 -12.75
CA TYR A 459 14.29 2.55 -12.30
C TYR A 459 15.78 2.80 -12.63
N ASN A 460 16.68 1.89 -12.26
CA ASN A 460 18.12 2.04 -12.52
C ASN A 460 18.42 2.15 -14.03
N ALA A 461 17.67 1.46 -14.89
CA ALA A 461 17.89 1.55 -16.33
C ALA A 461 17.47 2.90 -16.93
N PHE A 462 16.36 3.47 -16.44
CA PHE A 462 15.83 4.75 -16.92
C PHE A 462 16.54 5.97 -16.31
N ILE A 463 16.81 5.99 -15.00
CA ILE A 463 17.48 7.14 -14.35
C ILE A 463 18.91 7.35 -14.89
N MET A 464 19.58 6.27 -15.28
CA MET A 464 20.94 6.26 -15.87
C MET A 464 20.95 6.43 -17.41
N ALA A 465 19.78 6.65 -18.03
CA ALA A 465 19.64 6.83 -19.47
C ALA A 465 18.88 8.12 -19.82
N ARG A 466 17.68 8.32 -19.29
CA ARG A 466 16.76 9.41 -19.67
C ARG A 466 16.04 10.00 -18.44
N PRO A 467 16.76 10.56 -17.44
CA PRO A 467 16.16 11.11 -16.22
C PRO A 467 15.18 12.28 -16.47
N TRP A 468 15.29 12.94 -17.63
CA TRP A 468 14.37 13.96 -18.13
C TRP A 468 12.98 13.43 -18.50
N GLN A 469 12.81 12.13 -18.81
CA GLN A 469 11.48 11.57 -19.14
C GLN A 469 10.51 11.63 -17.97
N ALA A 470 11.01 11.66 -16.74
CA ALA A 470 10.22 11.85 -15.53
C ALA A 470 9.48 13.19 -15.45
N SER A 471 9.85 14.19 -16.28
CA SER A 471 9.17 15.49 -16.24
C SER A 471 7.68 15.36 -16.60
N PRO A 472 6.76 15.97 -15.83
CA PRO A 472 5.34 16.02 -16.18
C PRO A 472 5.07 16.76 -17.50
N LYS A 473 6.06 17.48 -18.05
CA LYS A 473 6.01 18.12 -19.37
C LYS A 473 6.27 17.14 -20.52
N PHE A 474 6.95 16.02 -20.27
CA PHE A 474 7.49 15.17 -21.34
C PHE A 474 6.42 14.38 -22.11
N LEU A 475 5.47 13.75 -21.42
CA LEU A 475 4.38 13.04 -22.10
C LEU A 475 3.44 13.98 -22.89
N PRO A 476 3.05 15.16 -22.37
CA PRO A 476 2.44 16.24 -23.16
C PRO A 476 3.26 16.67 -24.40
N TYR A 477 4.60 16.74 -24.28
CA TYR A 477 5.48 17.05 -25.40
C TYR A 477 5.44 15.98 -26.50
N LEU A 478 5.47 14.68 -26.12
CA LEU A 478 5.35 13.59 -27.09
C LEU A 478 3.99 13.59 -27.80
N LEU A 479 2.89 13.86 -27.08
CA LEU A 479 1.57 13.97 -27.67
C LEU A 479 1.49 15.10 -28.72
N GLU A 480 2.07 16.26 -28.42
CA GLU A 480 2.12 17.40 -29.35
C GLU A 480 3.06 17.12 -30.54
N LEU A 481 4.19 16.45 -30.32
CA LEU A 481 5.11 16.02 -31.38
C LEU A 481 4.47 14.99 -32.32
N GLN A 482 3.73 14.02 -31.77
CA GLN A 482 2.99 13.02 -32.55
C GLN A 482 1.86 13.70 -33.36
N ARG A 483 1.10 14.61 -32.74
CA ARG A 483 0.07 15.42 -33.41
C ARG A 483 0.67 16.24 -34.56
N SER A 484 1.77 16.96 -34.31
CA SER A 484 2.45 17.78 -35.33
C SER A 484 2.86 16.98 -36.57
N ARG A 485 3.37 15.75 -36.36
CA ARG A 485 3.71 14.82 -37.45
C ARG A 485 2.49 14.27 -38.19
N GLN A 486 1.38 14.01 -37.50
CA GLN A 486 0.11 13.56 -38.10
C GLN A 486 -0.56 14.66 -38.94
N GLU A 487 -0.49 15.91 -38.49
CA GLU A 487 -1.02 17.10 -39.18
C GLU A 487 -0.08 17.62 -40.30
N ALA A 488 1.10 17.01 -40.46
CA ALA A 488 2.16 17.45 -41.38
C ALA A 488 2.56 18.94 -41.19
N ARG A 489 2.53 19.42 -39.94
CA ARG A 489 2.88 20.80 -39.58
C ARG A 489 4.33 21.14 -39.92
N THR A 490 4.57 22.42 -40.22
CA THR A 490 5.88 22.96 -40.65
C THR A 490 6.42 24.06 -39.73
N ASP A 491 5.63 24.49 -38.75
CA ASP A 491 6.06 25.28 -37.60
C ASP A 491 7.05 24.50 -36.71
N ALA A 492 7.94 25.24 -36.04
CA ALA A 492 8.87 24.65 -35.09
C ALA A 492 8.13 24.23 -33.81
N MET A 493 8.45 23.05 -33.29
CA MET A 493 7.91 22.57 -32.00
C MET A 493 8.13 23.61 -30.88
N PRO A 494 7.14 23.86 -30.02
CA PRO A 494 7.27 24.79 -28.89
C PRO A 494 8.48 24.45 -28.00
N ARG A 495 9.24 25.48 -27.64
CA ARG A 495 10.39 25.36 -26.74
C ARG A 495 9.93 24.86 -25.37
N THR A 496 10.36 23.65 -25.01
CA THR A 496 10.01 22.97 -23.77
C THR A 496 11.28 22.82 -22.93
N GLU A 497 11.35 23.56 -21.83
CA GLU A 497 12.50 23.47 -20.91
C GLU A 497 12.18 22.51 -19.76
N ILE A 498 13.05 21.52 -19.57
CA ILE A 498 13.03 20.59 -18.43
C ILE A 498 14.24 20.88 -17.52
N VAL A 499 14.00 21.07 -16.23
CA VAL A 499 15.04 21.15 -15.19
C VAL A 499 15.22 19.79 -14.54
N LEU A 500 16.47 19.34 -14.37
CA LEU A 500 16.82 18.07 -13.74
C LEU A 500 17.25 18.30 -12.30
N ASP A 501 16.26 18.34 -11.41
CA ASP A 501 16.44 18.69 -9.99
C ASP A 501 15.53 17.90 -9.03
N ASN A 502 14.83 16.89 -9.55
CA ASN A 502 13.80 16.05 -8.91
C ASN A 502 12.40 16.66 -8.74
N PHE A 503 12.19 17.95 -9.02
CA PHE A 503 10.87 18.60 -8.92
C PHE A 503 10.18 18.70 -10.29
N ASP A 504 10.96 18.90 -11.35
CA ASP A 504 10.50 18.81 -12.74
C ASP A 504 10.91 17.45 -13.33
N GLY A 505 12.06 17.35 -14.01
CA GLY A 505 12.70 16.07 -14.30
C GLY A 505 13.58 15.59 -13.14
N CYS A 506 13.90 14.30 -13.10
CA CYS A 506 14.82 13.77 -12.09
C CYS A 506 16.24 14.28 -12.33
N ALA A 507 17.00 14.51 -11.26
CA ALA A 507 18.40 14.87 -11.36
C ALA A 507 19.25 13.69 -11.92
N PRO A 508 20.34 13.96 -12.68
CA PRO A 508 21.15 12.89 -13.29
C PRO A 508 21.84 12.04 -12.23
N ALA A 509 21.68 10.71 -12.28
CA ALA A 509 22.22 9.77 -11.32
C ALA A 509 23.67 9.31 -11.63
N SER A 510 24.37 8.75 -10.64
CA SER A 510 25.74 8.21 -10.76
C SER A 510 25.82 6.74 -10.35
N LEU A 511 26.75 5.97 -10.92
CA LEU A 511 26.94 4.55 -10.60
C LEU A 511 28.03 4.34 -9.54
N ARG A 512 27.74 3.50 -8.55
CA ARG A 512 28.71 2.85 -7.65
C ARG A 512 28.53 1.32 -7.78
N GLY A 513 29.24 0.70 -8.71
CA GLY A 513 29.11 -0.71 -9.09
C GLY A 513 30.23 -1.61 -8.56
N GLY A 514 30.04 -2.93 -8.59
CA GLY A 514 31.03 -3.89 -8.11
C GLY A 514 31.19 -3.90 -6.59
N PHE A 515 32.01 -4.83 -6.07
CA PHE A 515 32.07 -5.06 -4.62
C PHE A 515 32.68 -3.88 -3.84
N VAL A 516 33.70 -3.21 -4.40
CA VAL A 516 34.40 -2.12 -3.71
C VAL A 516 33.58 -0.84 -3.73
N ALA A 517 33.13 -0.37 -4.90
CA ALA A 517 32.52 0.96 -5.02
C ALA A 517 31.08 1.02 -4.52
N SER A 518 30.30 -0.07 -4.64
CA SER A 518 28.94 -0.10 -4.06
C SER A 518 28.95 0.04 -2.54
N GLU A 519 30.05 -0.34 -1.88
CA GLU A 519 30.23 -0.35 -0.42
C GLU A 519 29.14 -1.17 0.29
N CYS A 520 28.76 -2.32 -0.27
CA CYS A 520 27.62 -3.11 0.19
C CYS A 520 27.92 -4.60 0.31
N ILE A 521 27.43 -5.23 1.37
CA ILE A 521 27.44 -6.70 1.52
C ILE A 521 26.02 -7.24 1.48
N PHE A 522 25.70 -7.98 0.42
CA PHE A 522 24.58 -8.92 0.44
C PHE A 522 24.97 -10.20 1.16
N GLY A 523 24.06 -10.73 1.99
CA GLY A 523 24.21 -12.00 2.66
C GLY A 523 22.88 -12.71 2.87
N LYS A 524 22.93 -14.04 2.99
CA LYS A 524 21.78 -14.87 3.35
C LYS A 524 22.16 -15.77 4.52
N PHE A 525 21.51 -15.57 5.66
CA PHE A 525 21.67 -16.46 6.81
C PHE A 525 20.95 -17.79 6.54
N GLN A 526 21.51 -18.89 7.05
CA GLN A 526 21.05 -20.26 6.83
C GLN A 526 21.14 -21.07 8.12
N ASP A 527 20.54 -22.26 8.14
CA ASP A 527 20.63 -23.19 9.28
C ASP A 527 22.06 -23.74 9.51
N ASN A 528 23.00 -23.43 8.62
CA ASN A 528 24.44 -23.67 8.83
C ASN A 528 25.07 -22.44 9.50
N THR A 529 25.13 -22.47 10.84
CA THR A 529 25.65 -21.36 11.66
C THR A 529 27.12 -21.02 11.38
N SER A 530 27.93 -21.97 10.90
CA SER A 530 29.32 -21.70 10.49
C SER A 530 29.45 -20.89 9.19
N LEU A 531 28.47 -20.95 8.28
CA LEU A 531 28.42 -20.06 7.11
C LEU A 531 28.01 -18.63 7.52
N ASN A 532 27.07 -18.52 8.47
CA ASN A 532 26.68 -17.24 9.04
C ASN A 532 27.89 -16.59 9.75
N ASP A 533 28.69 -17.36 10.52
CA ASP A 533 29.93 -16.86 11.15
C ASP A 533 30.94 -16.32 10.15
N ALA A 534 31.03 -16.89 8.94
CA ALA A 534 31.89 -16.35 7.88
C ALA A 534 31.38 -14.99 7.37
N LEU A 535 30.08 -14.86 7.14
CA LEU A 535 29.42 -13.62 6.74
C LEU A 535 29.54 -12.52 7.82
N MET A 536 29.31 -12.85 9.09
CA MET A 536 29.42 -11.91 10.21
C MET A 536 30.86 -11.39 10.37
N ARG A 537 31.86 -12.27 10.28
CA ARG A 537 33.28 -11.87 10.28
C ARG A 537 33.64 -11.01 9.07
N ARG A 538 33.06 -11.30 7.91
CA ARG A 538 33.24 -10.48 6.70
C ARG A 538 32.72 -9.05 6.89
N ILE A 539 31.48 -8.89 7.37
CA ILE A 539 30.86 -7.58 7.66
C ILE A 539 31.70 -6.78 8.68
N ALA A 540 32.20 -7.45 9.72
CA ALA A 540 33.04 -6.83 10.75
C ALA A 540 34.43 -6.40 10.24
N ALA A 541 35.01 -7.15 9.29
CA ALA A 541 36.33 -6.87 8.72
C ALA A 541 36.30 -5.81 7.61
N GLU A 542 35.41 -5.97 6.63
CA GLU A 542 35.33 -5.11 5.44
C GLU A 542 34.63 -3.78 5.72
N LYS A 543 33.76 -3.73 6.73
CA LYS A 543 33.02 -2.52 7.17
C LYS A 543 32.40 -1.73 6.01
N PRO A 544 31.49 -2.34 5.22
CA PRO A 544 30.77 -1.66 4.14
C PRO A 544 29.98 -0.43 4.64
N LEU A 545 29.38 0.34 3.75
CA LEU A 545 28.42 1.38 4.11
C LEU A 545 27.06 0.77 4.51
N TYR A 546 26.60 -0.23 3.75
CA TYR A 546 25.36 -0.97 4.00
C TYR A 546 25.57 -2.49 3.99
N PHE A 547 24.69 -3.23 4.64
CA PHE A 547 24.56 -4.67 4.41
C PHE A 547 23.10 -5.13 4.50
N ASN A 548 22.83 -6.27 3.88
CA ASN A 548 21.52 -6.93 3.87
C ASN A 548 21.67 -8.38 4.37
N ILE A 549 20.71 -8.84 5.18
CA ILE A 549 20.66 -10.24 5.65
C ILE A 549 19.31 -10.85 5.29
N ASN A 550 19.23 -11.46 4.11
CA ASN A 550 18.06 -12.20 3.71
C ASN A 550 17.87 -13.44 4.60
N ALA A 551 16.64 -13.65 5.10
CA ALA A 551 16.29 -14.83 5.87
C ALA A 551 16.33 -16.12 5.01
N GLY A 552 16.76 -17.22 5.63
CA GLY A 552 17.04 -18.48 4.92
C GLY A 552 17.20 -19.69 5.82
N PHE A 553 16.73 -19.58 7.06
CA PHE A 553 16.90 -20.50 8.17
C PHE A 553 15.55 -20.85 8.79
N SER A 554 15.47 -21.99 9.45
CA SER A 554 14.28 -22.49 10.16
C SER A 554 14.52 -22.68 11.65
N SER A 555 15.78 -22.91 12.04
CA SER A 555 16.21 -23.34 13.37
C SER A 555 16.29 -22.20 14.38
N ALA A 556 16.02 -22.54 15.65
CA ALA A 556 16.17 -21.62 16.77
C ALA A 556 17.63 -21.18 16.99
N GLU A 557 18.62 -21.99 16.59
CA GLU A 557 20.05 -21.66 16.70
C GLU A 557 20.43 -20.51 15.76
N ALA A 558 20.07 -20.60 14.47
CA ALA A 558 20.34 -19.54 13.50
C ALA A 558 19.58 -18.24 13.83
N ILE A 559 18.35 -18.33 14.36
CA ILE A 559 17.59 -17.19 14.88
C ILE A 559 18.31 -16.52 16.05
N ALA A 560 18.80 -17.31 17.01
CA ALA A 560 19.53 -16.78 18.16
C ALA A 560 20.86 -16.12 17.72
N GLN A 561 21.58 -16.73 16.77
CA GLN A 561 22.81 -16.19 16.19
C GLN A 561 22.58 -14.85 15.48
N LEU A 562 21.52 -14.73 14.65
CA LEU A 562 21.17 -13.48 13.97
C LEU A 562 20.78 -12.38 14.98
N ARG A 563 19.91 -12.68 15.93
CA ARG A 563 19.52 -11.75 17.01
C ARG A 563 20.73 -11.29 17.82
N GLN A 564 21.62 -12.19 18.21
CA GLN A 564 22.84 -11.87 18.96
C GLN A 564 23.78 -10.97 18.15
N PHE A 565 23.94 -11.22 16.85
CA PHE A 565 24.74 -10.39 15.95
C PHE A 565 24.17 -8.98 15.79
N LEU A 566 22.88 -8.87 15.44
CA LEU A 566 22.22 -7.58 15.25
C LEU A 566 22.19 -6.77 16.55
N HIS A 567 21.91 -7.39 17.68
CA HIS A 567 21.92 -6.73 18.98
C HIS A 567 23.32 -6.30 19.43
N GLY A 568 24.33 -7.16 19.28
CA GLY A 568 25.73 -6.83 19.59
C GLY A 568 26.31 -5.75 18.66
N LYS A 569 25.69 -5.53 17.49
CA LYS A 569 26.10 -4.54 16.49
C LYS A 569 25.37 -3.20 16.61
N PHE A 570 24.08 -3.23 16.97
CA PHE A 570 23.23 -2.07 17.19
C PHE A 570 22.57 -2.18 18.59
N PRO A 571 23.37 -2.03 19.68
CA PRO A 571 22.89 -2.28 21.03
C PRO A 571 21.96 -1.19 21.56
N THR A 572 22.16 0.05 21.13
CA THR A 572 21.40 1.24 21.53
C THR A 572 19.95 1.15 21.04
N PRO A 573 18.94 1.26 21.92
CA PRO A 573 17.53 1.37 21.50
C PRO A 573 17.24 2.71 20.81
N VAL A 574 16.33 2.71 19.82
CA VAL A 574 15.73 3.96 19.35
C VAL A 574 14.78 4.52 20.40
N TYR A 575 14.51 5.84 20.39
CA TYR A 575 13.67 6.49 21.41
C TYR A 575 12.30 5.81 21.56
N LEU A 576 11.71 5.38 20.44
CA LEU A 576 10.39 4.73 20.36
C LEU A 576 10.34 3.30 20.89
N GLU A 577 11.43 2.68 21.36
CA GLU A 577 11.36 1.31 21.87
C GLU A 577 10.70 1.20 23.26
N ALA A 578 9.78 0.26 23.40
CA ALA A 578 9.16 -0.12 24.67
C ALA A 578 10.21 -0.72 25.62
N GLY A 579 10.26 -0.23 26.86
CA GLY A 579 11.24 -0.66 27.87
C GLY A 579 12.69 -0.24 27.60
N GLY A 580 12.97 0.48 26.49
CA GLY A 580 14.28 1.05 26.23
C GLY A 580 14.62 2.15 27.24
N ALA A 581 15.79 2.04 27.89
CA ALA A 581 16.33 3.14 28.69
C ALA A 581 16.52 4.38 27.81
N SER A 582 16.17 5.56 28.32
CA SER A 582 16.35 6.81 27.57
C SER A 582 17.83 7.00 27.24
N SER A 583 18.19 6.98 25.96
CA SER A 583 19.56 7.08 25.46
C SER A 583 20.14 8.50 25.63
N GLY A 584 20.40 8.88 26.88
CA GLY A 584 21.34 9.95 27.17
C GLY A 584 22.72 9.53 26.67
N GLY A 585 23.32 10.33 25.78
CA GLY A 585 24.69 10.11 25.35
C GLY A 585 25.64 10.14 26.55
N GLU A 586 26.63 9.24 26.55
CA GLU A 586 27.60 9.13 27.63
C GLU A 586 28.34 10.46 27.85
N GLY A 587 28.39 10.95 29.10
CA GLY A 587 29.34 12.00 29.49
C GLY A 587 28.82 13.30 30.10
N LEU A 588 27.58 13.41 30.57
CA LEU A 588 27.13 14.57 31.39
C LEU A 588 26.52 14.17 32.75
N VAL A 589 27.33 14.40 33.79
CA VAL A 589 27.05 14.61 35.23
C VAL A 589 25.71 14.07 35.79
N GLY A 590 25.81 13.13 36.73
CA GLY A 590 24.66 12.49 37.37
C GLY A 590 23.67 13.43 38.05
N GLY A 591 22.37 13.13 37.88
CA GLY A 591 21.25 13.89 38.43
C GLY A 591 19.98 13.86 37.57
N ALA A 592 20.10 13.54 36.27
CA ALA A 592 19.00 13.66 35.30
C ALA A 592 18.19 12.37 35.02
N GLU A 593 18.63 11.20 35.50
CA GLU A 593 17.99 9.90 35.20
C GLU A 593 16.60 9.76 35.84
N THR A 594 16.42 10.33 37.04
CA THR A 594 15.15 10.29 37.78
C THR A 594 14.04 11.14 37.16
N ALA A 595 14.38 12.16 36.36
CA ALA A 595 13.39 12.99 35.67
C ALA A 595 12.79 12.27 34.44
N ALA A 596 13.64 11.70 33.58
CA ALA A 596 13.21 11.06 32.34
C ALA A 596 12.28 9.85 32.57
N GLY A 597 12.54 9.06 33.64
CA GLY A 597 11.66 7.95 34.03
C GLY A 597 10.30 8.38 34.60
N VAL A 598 10.19 9.62 35.10
CA VAL A 598 8.91 10.21 35.54
C VAL A 598 8.14 10.76 34.34
N GLU A 599 8.83 11.37 33.36
CA GLU A 599 8.20 11.86 32.12
C GLU A 599 7.63 10.72 31.26
N SER A 600 8.35 9.61 31.09
CA SER A 600 7.82 8.45 30.37
C SER A 600 6.59 7.86 31.06
N GLY A 601 6.62 7.72 32.39
CA GLY A 601 5.44 7.30 33.18
C GLY A 601 4.26 8.27 33.05
N GLY A 602 4.52 9.58 32.93
CA GLY A 602 3.51 10.59 32.66
C GLY A 602 2.85 10.42 31.29
N LEU A 603 3.65 10.27 30.22
CA LEU A 603 3.14 10.02 28.87
C LEU A 603 2.39 8.69 28.78
N SER A 604 2.92 7.60 29.35
CA SER A 604 2.24 6.29 29.38
C SER A 604 0.90 6.34 30.10
N ARG A 605 0.78 7.12 31.18
CA ARG A 605 -0.50 7.34 31.86
C ARG A 605 -1.48 8.11 30.98
N VAL A 606 -1.08 9.29 30.47
CA VAL A 606 -1.96 10.12 29.63
C VAL A 606 -2.41 9.36 28.38
N PHE A 607 -1.52 8.56 27.78
CA PHE A 607 -1.88 7.67 26.69
C PHE A 607 -2.88 6.59 27.11
N GLY A 608 -2.68 5.92 28.25
CA GLY A 608 -3.62 4.92 28.76
C GLY A 608 -5.00 5.51 29.07
N ASP A 609 -5.04 6.68 29.71
CA ASP A 609 -6.25 7.42 30.02
C ASP A 609 -6.96 7.87 28.71
N LEU A 610 -6.22 8.36 27.70
CA LEU A 610 -6.76 8.69 26.36
C LEU A 610 -7.31 7.46 25.64
N MET A 611 -6.61 6.33 25.65
CA MET A 611 -7.03 5.10 24.98
C MET A 611 -8.27 4.45 25.62
N ALA A 612 -8.68 4.89 26.81
CA ALA A 612 -9.94 4.50 27.45
C ALA A 612 -11.13 5.42 27.09
N LEU A 613 -10.89 6.58 26.46
CA LEU A 613 -11.96 7.47 25.97
C LEU A 613 -12.69 6.84 24.77
N PRO A 614 -13.98 7.16 24.57
CA PRO A 614 -14.76 6.59 23.47
C PRO A 614 -14.34 7.12 22.09
N VAL A 615 -14.57 6.30 21.07
CA VAL A 615 -14.43 6.63 19.65
C VAL A 615 -15.81 6.78 19.01
N VAL A 616 -16.10 7.92 18.41
CA VAL A 616 -17.31 8.17 17.63
C VAL A 616 -17.00 7.98 16.14
N GLY A 617 -17.53 6.93 15.53
CA GLY A 617 -17.53 6.77 14.07
C GLY A 617 -18.70 7.53 13.45
N ILE A 618 -18.49 8.14 12.27
CA ILE A 618 -19.56 8.71 11.46
C ILE A 618 -19.45 8.16 10.04
N VAL A 619 -20.49 7.46 9.57
CA VAL A 619 -20.55 6.87 8.23
C VAL A 619 -21.82 7.28 7.50
N SER A 620 -21.76 7.34 6.18
CA SER A 620 -22.93 7.60 5.32
C SER A 620 -23.74 6.34 5.00
N TYR A 621 -23.19 5.15 5.24
CA TYR A 621 -23.83 3.88 4.88
C TYR A 621 -23.52 2.79 5.92
N GLU A 622 -24.51 1.95 6.22
CA GLU A 622 -24.41 0.83 7.17
C GLU A 622 -23.25 -0.13 6.86
N GLU A 623 -23.00 -0.39 5.56
CA GLU A 623 -21.86 -1.20 5.07
C GLU A 623 -20.48 -0.65 5.47
N GLY A 624 -20.41 0.63 5.90
CA GLY A 624 -19.18 1.23 6.43
C GLY A 624 -18.89 0.90 7.90
N VAL A 625 -19.88 0.44 8.67
CA VAL A 625 -19.73 0.27 10.14
C VAL A 625 -18.71 -0.83 10.47
N CYS A 626 -18.87 -2.03 9.90
CA CYS A 626 -18.00 -3.18 10.18
C CYS A 626 -16.51 -2.91 9.85
N PRO A 627 -16.13 -2.47 8.63
CA PRO A 627 -14.75 -2.16 8.32
C PRO A 627 -14.22 -0.95 9.10
N LEU A 628 -15.06 0.03 9.46
CA LEU A 628 -14.63 1.16 10.29
C LEU A 628 -14.24 0.67 11.69
N VAL A 629 -15.10 -0.12 12.35
CA VAL A 629 -14.84 -0.69 13.68
C VAL A 629 -13.56 -1.52 13.67
N ARG A 630 -13.37 -2.40 12.67
CA ARG A 630 -12.14 -3.21 12.58
C ARG A 630 -10.89 -2.38 12.28
N SER A 631 -10.99 -1.31 11.48
CA SER A 631 -9.86 -0.42 11.18
C SER A 631 -9.26 0.26 12.42
N LEU A 632 -10.06 0.44 13.48
CA LEU A 632 -9.59 1.03 14.74
C LEU A 632 -8.47 0.20 15.40
N ALA A 633 -8.36 -1.10 15.08
CA ALA A 633 -7.27 -1.95 15.55
C ALA A 633 -5.91 -1.48 15.02
N LEU A 634 -5.81 -1.07 13.74
CA LEU A 634 -4.59 -0.45 13.22
C LEU A 634 -4.50 1.03 13.62
N ALA A 635 -5.62 1.77 13.55
CA ALA A 635 -5.63 3.21 13.81
C ALA A 635 -5.08 3.58 15.20
N PHE A 636 -5.38 2.77 16.22
CA PHE A 636 -4.85 2.93 17.58
C PHE A 636 -3.79 1.88 17.95
N ALA A 637 -3.14 1.25 16.98
CA ALA A 637 -2.09 0.24 17.16
C ALA A 637 -2.42 -0.87 18.20
N GLY A 638 -3.69 -1.28 18.26
CA GLY A 638 -4.18 -2.28 19.21
C GLY A 638 -4.31 -1.80 20.66
N HIS A 639 -4.15 -0.50 20.96
CA HIS A 639 -4.18 0.03 22.34
C HIS A 639 -5.54 0.54 22.84
N HIS A 640 -6.46 0.96 21.96
CA HIS A 640 -7.78 1.50 22.37
C HIS A 640 -8.65 0.47 23.13
N ARG A 641 -9.30 0.91 24.21
CA ARG A 641 -10.14 0.10 25.14
C ARG A 641 -11.49 0.76 25.48
N GLY A 642 -11.76 1.96 24.97
CA GLY A 642 -13.01 2.66 25.19
C GLY A 642 -14.18 2.08 24.39
N GLY A 643 -15.38 2.61 24.62
CA GLY A 643 -16.55 2.27 23.81
C GLY A 643 -16.48 2.87 22.41
N VAL A 644 -17.08 2.22 21.42
CA VAL A 644 -17.21 2.71 20.05
C VAL A 644 -18.68 2.99 19.75
N HIS A 645 -19.00 4.20 19.30
CA HIS A 645 -20.34 4.55 18.86
C HIS A 645 -20.31 4.96 17.38
N VAL A 646 -21.06 4.29 16.51
CA VAL A 646 -21.08 4.61 15.08
C VAL A 646 -22.44 5.19 14.67
N SER A 647 -22.46 6.48 14.32
CA SER A 647 -23.63 7.14 13.76
C SER A 647 -23.67 6.92 12.23
N VAL A 648 -24.80 6.46 11.71
CA VAL A 648 -25.07 6.26 10.28
C VAL A 648 -25.99 7.38 9.80
N GLU A 649 -25.58 8.17 8.80
CA GLU A 649 -26.41 9.29 8.30
C GLU A 649 -27.63 8.82 7.48
N GLU A 650 -28.82 9.30 7.83
CA GLU A 650 -30.05 9.10 7.06
C GLU A 650 -30.25 10.20 6.00
N HIS A 651 -29.43 10.20 4.95
CA HIS A 651 -29.72 11.00 3.74
C HIS A 651 -30.71 10.26 2.83
N GLY A 652 -32.00 10.55 3.05
CA GLY A 652 -33.16 9.89 2.44
C GLY A 652 -33.04 9.63 0.93
N GLY A 653 -32.74 8.38 0.60
CA GLY A 653 -32.39 7.93 -0.74
C GLY A 653 -31.95 6.45 -0.73
N ALA A 654 -31.36 6.01 -1.83
CA ALA A 654 -30.91 4.62 -2.00
C ALA A 654 -29.78 4.24 -1.02
N THR A 655 -29.87 3.02 -0.48
CA THR A 655 -28.76 2.33 0.21
C THR A 655 -27.56 2.12 -0.73
N LEU A 656 -26.38 1.80 -0.20
CA LEU A 656 -25.20 1.58 -1.03
C LEU A 656 -25.37 0.37 -1.96
N ARG A 657 -26.00 -0.72 -1.49
CA ARG A 657 -26.40 -1.88 -2.30
C ARG A 657 -27.36 -1.51 -3.44
N GLU A 658 -28.33 -0.63 -3.21
CA GLU A 658 -29.23 -0.15 -4.27
C GLU A 658 -28.50 0.79 -5.25
N ALA A 659 -27.60 1.65 -4.78
CA ALA A 659 -26.75 2.47 -5.64
C ALA A 659 -25.82 1.61 -6.51
N ARG A 660 -25.20 0.55 -5.95
CA ARG A 660 -24.47 -0.49 -6.69
C ARG A 660 -25.34 -1.09 -7.80
N ALA A 661 -26.55 -1.52 -7.47
CA ALA A 661 -27.47 -2.15 -8.42
C ALA A 661 -27.91 -1.20 -9.55
N VAL A 662 -28.26 0.06 -9.23
CA VAL A 662 -28.65 1.09 -10.22
C VAL A 662 -27.50 1.46 -11.15
N LEU A 663 -26.26 1.48 -10.63
CA LEU A 663 -25.05 1.78 -11.41
C LEU A 663 -24.46 0.56 -12.14
N GLY A 664 -25.06 -0.63 -11.98
CA GLY A 664 -24.56 -1.88 -12.56
C GLY A 664 -23.21 -2.36 -12.01
N HIS A 665 -22.74 -1.77 -10.90
CA HIS A 665 -21.40 -1.96 -10.34
C HIS A 665 -21.45 -3.02 -9.23
N ARG A 666 -20.60 -4.05 -9.31
CA ARG A 666 -20.51 -5.11 -8.30
C ARG A 666 -19.42 -4.85 -7.26
N VAL A 667 -19.54 -5.53 -6.13
CA VAL A 667 -18.39 -5.85 -5.27
C VAL A 667 -17.32 -6.54 -6.11
N VAL A 668 -16.06 -6.17 -5.93
CA VAL A 668 -14.93 -6.75 -6.68
C VAL A 668 -14.15 -7.75 -5.83
N SER A 669 -14.00 -7.50 -4.53
CA SER A 669 -13.36 -8.45 -3.61
C SER A 669 -14.12 -9.77 -3.56
N ALA A 670 -13.45 -10.87 -3.94
CA ALA A 670 -13.97 -12.23 -3.80
C ALA A 670 -13.33 -13.01 -2.65
N MET A 671 -12.63 -12.34 -1.74
CA MET A 671 -12.05 -12.93 -0.54
C MET A 671 -13.12 -13.12 0.55
N PRO A 672 -13.36 -14.35 1.06
CA PRO A 672 -14.23 -14.55 2.21
C PRO A 672 -13.73 -13.78 3.43
N ALA A 673 -14.65 -13.11 4.12
CA ALA A 673 -14.39 -12.47 5.42
C ALA A 673 -15.57 -12.73 6.37
N PRO A 674 -15.32 -13.07 7.65
CA PRO A 674 -16.36 -13.05 8.68
C PRO A 674 -17.10 -11.71 8.74
N ALA A 675 -18.43 -11.76 8.78
CA ALA A 675 -19.26 -10.59 9.08
C ALA A 675 -19.02 -10.12 10.53
N CYS A 676 -19.26 -8.85 10.83
CA CYS A 676 -19.17 -8.37 12.21
C CYS A 676 -20.35 -8.87 13.05
N ALA A 677 -20.07 -9.25 14.30
CA ALA A 677 -21.07 -9.37 15.36
C ALA A 677 -20.56 -8.58 16.57
N TYR A 678 -21.24 -7.50 16.93
CA TYR A 678 -20.72 -6.51 17.86
C TYR A 678 -20.85 -6.95 19.33
N GLY A 679 -19.78 -6.77 20.09
CA GLY A 679 -19.79 -6.90 21.54
C GLY A 679 -20.36 -5.64 22.22
N PRO A 680 -20.60 -5.66 23.55
CA PRO A 680 -21.24 -4.57 24.27
C PRO A 680 -20.43 -3.26 24.33
N GLN A 681 -19.17 -3.26 23.86
CA GLN A 681 -18.39 -2.03 23.69
C GLN A 681 -18.79 -1.22 22.43
N VAL A 682 -19.49 -1.83 21.47
CA VAL A 682 -19.86 -1.17 20.20
C VAL A 682 -21.37 -0.94 20.13
N SER A 683 -21.76 0.27 19.73
CA SER A 683 -23.15 0.65 19.51
C SER A 683 -23.32 1.43 18.22
N THR A 684 -24.52 1.40 17.64
CA THR A 684 -24.87 2.16 16.43
C THR A 684 -26.07 3.08 16.68
N SER A 685 -26.18 4.16 15.92
CA SER A 685 -27.38 5.00 15.88
C SER A 685 -27.63 5.57 14.49
N ALA A 686 -28.88 5.95 14.21
CA ALA A 686 -29.18 6.86 13.11
C ALA A 686 -28.70 8.28 13.47
N GLY A 687 -28.11 8.97 12.50
CA GLY A 687 -27.76 10.40 12.56
C GLY A 687 -28.45 11.19 11.46
N ALA A 688 -28.65 12.49 11.66
CA ALA A 688 -29.29 13.32 10.66
C ALA A 688 -28.32 13.65 9.52
N ALA A 689 -28.79 13.64 8.27
CA ALA A 689 -27.96 14.01 7.13
C ALA A 689 -27.44 15.45 7.26
N GLY A 690 -26.11 15.63 7.26
CA GLY A 690 -25.49 16.95 7.42
C GLY A 690 -25.44 17.47 8.87
N GLU A 691 -25.71 16.61 9.86
CA GLU A 691 -25.43 16.88 11.28
C GLU A 691 -23.94 17.24 11.46
N SER A 692 -23.62 18.25 12.28
CA SER A 692 -22.22 18.65 12.45
C SER A 692 -21.47 17.63 13.31
N VAL A 693 -20.16 17.51 13.09
CA VAL A 693 -19.31 16.58 13.84
C VAL A 693 -19.40 16.81 15.36
N ALA A 694 -19.56 18.08 15.78
CA ALA A 694 -19.70 18.43 17.19
C ALA A 694 -21.07 18.02 17.77
N ASP A 695 -22.13 17.99 16.95
CA ASP A 695 -23.47 17.58 17.37
C ASP A 695 -23.55 16.05 17.51
N VAL A 696 -23.06 15.31 16.51
CA VAL A 696 -22.94 13.84 16.56
C VAL A 696 -22.07 13.42 17.75
N ALA A 697 -20.94 14.10 17.95
CA ALA A 697 -20.04 13.81 19.08
C ALA A 697 -20.70 14.09 20.43
N ARG A 698 -21.36 15.24 20.63
CA ARG A 698 -22.13 15.53 21.85
C ARG A 698 -23.18 14.44 22.11
N ARG A 699 -24.03 14.17 21.12
CA ARG A 699 -25.10 13.15 21.19
C ARG A 699 -24.56 11.77 21.59
N ALA A 700 -23.43 11.35 21.03
CA ALA A 700 -22.78 10.08 21.38
C ALA A 700 -22.14 10.08 22.78
N LEU A 701 -21.48 11.17 23.18
CA LEU A 701 -20.84 11.32 24.49
C LEU A 701 -21.86 11.42 25.63
N ASP A 702 -22.97 12.12 25.41
CA ASP A 702 -24.07 12.25 26.35
C ASP A 702 -24.80 10.90 26.52
N ALA A 703 -25.03 10.17 25.41
CA ALA A 703 -25.63 8.83 25.44
C ALA A 703 -24.73 7.77 26.13
N ALA A 704 -23.41 7.97 26.14
CA ALA A 704 -22.46 7.15 26.90
C ALA A 704 -22.35 7.56 28.39
N GLY A 705 -23.09 8.58 28.85
CA GLY A 705 -22.72 9.38 30.01
C GLY A 705 -23.75 9.49 31.15
N GLU A 706 -24.14 8.38 31.80
CA GLU A 706 -24.73 8.46 33.16
C GLU A 706 -23.70 8.86 34.24
N THR A 707 -22.39 8.98 33.90
CA THR A 707 -21.33 9.45 34.79
C THR A 707 -20.50 10.57 34.18
N GLY A 708 -21.02 11.80 34.23
CA GLY A 708 -20.28 12.99 33.78
C GLY A 708 -19.01 13.26 34.59
N GLY A 709 -17.85 13.30 33.93
CA GLY A 709 -16.60 13.77 34.54
C GLY A 709 -15.30 13.32 33.85
N GLY A 710 -15.28 12.14 33.22
CA GLY A 710 -14.08 11.53 32.64
C GLY A 710 -13.63 12.13 31.31
N GLY A 711 -13.00 13.31 31.33
CA GLY A 711 -12.23 13.84 30.20
C GLY A 711 -10.75 13.94 30.55
N VAL A 712 -9.86 13.65 29.59
CA VAL A 712 -8.41 13.65 29.79
C VAL A 712 -7.82 15.01 29.45
N GLU A 713 -7.19 15.65 30.42
CA GLU A 713 -6.53 16.94 30.24
C GLU A 713 -5.13 16.75 29.63
N LEU A 714 -4.87 17.38 28.49
CA LEU A 714 -3.59 17.29 27.81
C LEU A 714 -2.51 18.07 28.58
N PRO A 715 -1.35 17.46 28.88
CA PRO A 715 -0.24 18.13 29.58
C PRO A 715 0.15 19.49 28.99
N SER A 716 0.68 20.38 29.84
CA SER A 716 1.25 21.66 29.42
C SER A 716 2.47 21.54 28.50
N THR A 717 3.06 20.34 28.40
CA THR A 717 4.11 19.98 27.43
C THR A 717 3.57 19.64 26.04
N CYS A 718 2.25 19.59 25.83
CA CYS A 718 1.63 19.42 24.51
C CYS A 718 1.51 20.75 23.76
N GLY A 719 2.30 20.91 22.71
CA GLY A 719 2.31 22.10 21.86
C GLY A 719 1.07 22.26 20.97
N GLY A 720 1.17 23.12 19.96
CA GLY A 720 0.12 23.29 18.93
C GLY A 720 -1.22 23.87 19.41
N GLY A 721 -1.28 24.38 20.65
CA GLY A 721 -2.52 24.81 21.30
C GLY A 721 -3.28 23.70 22.03
N GLY A 722 -2.69 22.49 22.16
CA GLY A 722 -3.30 21.37 22.88
C GLY A 722 -3.24 21.46 24.41
N ALA A 723 -2.24 22.15 24.97
CA ALA A 723 -2.03 22.29 26.41
C ALA A 723 -3.29 22.77 27.17
N GLY A 724 -3.74 21.98 28.16
CA GLY A 724 -4.89 22.30 29.00
C GLY A 724 -6.26 22.06 28.36
N LEU A 725 -6.32 21.57 27.11
CA LEU A 725 -7.56 21.06 26.54
C LEU A 725 -7.96 19.74 27.21
N ARG A 726 -9.25 19.56 27.43
CA ARG A 726 -9.83 18.34 27.99
C ARG A 726 -10.48 17.51 26.89
N VAL A 727 -9.79 16.46 26.46
CA VAL A 727 -10.27 15.52 25.45
C VAL A 727 -11.37 14.65 26.05
N ARG A 728 -12.53 14.65 25.40
CA ARG A 728 -13.73 13.88 25.77
C ARG A 728 -13.88 12.58 24.98
N GLY A 729 -13.22 12.48 23.82
CA GLY A 729 -13.26 11.33 22.92
C GLY A 729 -12.57 11.62 21.58
N PHE A 730 -12.49 10.58 20.75
CA PHE A 730 -12.05 10.67 19.35
C PHE A 730 -13.24 10.65 18.40
N VAL A 731 -13.10 11.21 17.20
CA VAL A 731 -14.09 11.07 16.13
C VAL A 731 -13.42 10.69 14.82
N VAL A 732 -13.96 9.67 14.14
CA VAL A 732 -13.57 9.29 12.78
C VAL A 732 -14.72 9.63 11.83
N ASP A 733 -14.61 10.76 11.15
CA ASP A 733 -15.59 11.24 10.17
C ASP A 733 -15.30 10.62 8.78
N ALA A 734 -15.91 9.46 8.55
CA ALA A 734 -15.75 8.61 7.39
C ALA A 734 -16.86 8.80 6.33
N ARG A 735 -17.66 9.87 6.45
CA ARG A 735 -18.80 10.16 5.57
C ARG A 735 -18.42 10.26 4.09
N THR A 736 -19.34 9.89 3.21
CA THR A 736 -19.16 9.89 1.77
C THR A 736 -19.33 11.29 1.19
N PRO A 737 -18.30 11.91 0.57
CA PRO A 737 -18.43 13.22 -0.05
C PRO A 737 -19.51 13.21 -1.15
N GLY A 738 -20.50 14.08 -1.03
CA GLY A 738 -21.57 14.20 -2.03
C GLY A 738 -22.61 13.07 -2.00
N ALA A 739 -22.82 12.41 -0.85
CA ALA A 739 -23.90 11.45 -0.67
C ALA A 739 -25.30 12.05 -1.00
N PRO A 740 -26.25 11.26 -1.55
CA PRO A 740 -26.10 9.86 -1.96
C PRO A 740 -25.33 9.71 -3.28
N VAL A 741 -24.54 8.63 -3.38
CA VAL A 741 -23.67 8.28 -4.52
C VAL A 741 -24.45 8.13 -5.84
N ARG A 742 -23.89 8.67 -6.94
CA ARG A 742 -24.52 8.69 -8.29
C ARG A 742 -23.61 8.34 -9.47
N SER A 743 -22.39 7.86 -9.24
CA SER A 743 -21.48 7.43 -10.31
C SER A 743 -20.55 6.29 -9.85
N ALA A 744 -20.09 5.47 -10.79
CA ALA A 744 -19.18 4.35 -10.49
C ALA A 744 -17.83 4.80 -9.88
N ALA A 745 -17.36 6.01 -10.20
CA ALA A 745 -16.17 6.60 -9.59
C ALA A 745 -16.43 6.95 -8.11
N ALA A 746 -17.47 7.74 -7.83
CA ALA A 746 -17.86 8.10 -6.45
C ALA A 746 -18.27 6.88 -5.61
N LEU A 747 -18.67 5.78 -6.27
CA LEU A 747 -18.97 4.50 -5.63
C LEU A 747 -17.73 3.75 -5.16
N ARG A 748 -16.63 3.74 -5.91
CA ARG A 748 -15.34 3.13 -5.45
C ARG A 748 -14.78 3.84 -4.23
N ASP A 749 -15.08 5.13 -4.11
CA ASP A 749 -14.71 5.99 -3.00
C ASP A 749 -15.86 6.22 -2.01
N ALA A 750 -16.92 5.41 -2.05
CA ALA A 750 -18.11 5.60 -1.21
C ALA A 750 -17.77 5.37 0.27
N LEU A 751 -17.41 4.14 0.62
CA LEU A 751 -16.89 3.80 1.94
C LEU A 751 -15.39 4.13 1.97
N ALA A 752 -14.92 4.64 3.11
CA ALA A 752 -13.51 4.81 3.37
C ALA A 752 -13.25 4.58 4.86
N VAL A 753 -12.12 3.97 5.20
CA VAL A 753 -11.71 3.73 6.59
C VAL A 753 -10.22 4.07 6.81
N PRO A 754 -9.81 4.49 8.01
CA PRO A 754 -8.40 4.69 8.34
C PRO A 754 -7.54 3.47 8.01
N ALA A 755 -6.32 3.74 7.53
CA ALA A 755 -5.38 2.74 7.07
C ALA A 755 -3.93 3.05 7.44
N GLN A 756 -3.76 3.77 8.55
CA GLN A 756 -2.47 3.95 9.21
C GLN A 756 -2.66 3.99 10.73
N THR A 757 -1.56 3.81 11.46
CA THR A 757 -1.48 4.21 12.87
C THR A 757 -1.61 5.72 13.01
N LEU A 758 -2.52 6.16 13.85
CA LEU A 758 -2.74 7.56 14.20
C LEU A 758 -1.91 7.96 15.42
N SER A 759 -1.68 9.27 15.54
CA SER A 759 -0.95 9.97 16.58
C SER A 759 -1.65 11.31 16.86
N LEU A 760 -1.32 11.99 17.95
CA LEU A 760 -2.03 13.21 18.37
C LEU A 760 -1.99 14.34 17.32
N GLU A 761 -0.95 14.39 16.48
CA GLU A 761 -0.79 15.34 15.36
C GLU A 761 -1.68 15.06 14.14
N ASP A 762 -2.28 13.87 14.02
CA ASP A 762 -3.20 13.54 12.91
C ASP A 762 -4.64 14.05 13.14
N PHE A 763 -4.95 14.55 14.34
CA PHE A 763 -6.29 14.97 14.75
C PHE A 763 -6.42 16.49 14.83
N ARG A 764 -7.52 17.04 14.30
CA ARG A 764 -7.93 18.42 14.57
C ARG A 764 -8.84 18.49 15.79
N VAL A 765 -8.69 19.55 16.57
CA VAL A 765 -9.49 19.84 17.76
C VAL A 765 -10.88 20.35 17.35
N VAL A 766 -11.94 19.87 18.01
CA VAL A 766 -13.32 20.40 17.90
C VAL A 766 -13.95 20.53 19.29
N ALA A 767 -14.44 21.71 19.64
CA ALA A 767 -15.15 21.94 20.89
C ALA A 767 -16.51 21.21 20.93
N VAL A 768 -16.80 20.55 22.05
CA VAL A 768 -18.05 19.81 22.29
C VAL A 768 -18.71 20.14 23.63
N GLY A 769 -17.99 20.66 24.62
CA GLY A 769 -18.59 21.00 25.92
C GLY A 769 -19.25 22.38 25.96
N PRO A 770 -19.92 22.71 27.08
CA PRO A 770 -20.33 24.09 27.41
C PRO A 770 -19.14 24.97 27.84
N SER A 771 -17.96 24.37 28.03
CA SER A 771 -16.67 25.06 28.17
C SER A 771 -15.90 24.92 26.87
N GLU A 772 -15.27 26.00 26.41
CA GLU A 772 -14.45 26.01 25.18
C GLU A 772 -13.23 25.05 25.25
N GLY A 773 -12.81 24.66 26.46
CA GLY A 773 -11.73 23.70 26.68
C GLY A 773 -12.14 22.22 26.59
N ASP A 774 -13.43 21.89 26.55
CA ASP A 774 -13.94 20.51 26.43
C ASP A 774 -14.07 20.12 24.94
N VAL A 775 -13.21 19.22 24.47
CA VAL A 775 -12.99 18.97 23.03
C VAL A 775 -13.04 17.49 22.65
N VAL A 776 -13.23 17.20 21.36
CA VAL A 776 -12.91 15.91 20.74
C VAL A 776 -11.79 16.06 19.73
N LEU A 777 -11.06 14.96 19.53
CA LEU A 777 -9.98 14.84 18.54
C LEU A 777 -10.55 14.18 17.28
N VAL A 778 -10.66 14.94 16.19
CA VAL A 778 -11.32 14.51 14.95
C VAL A 778 -10.29 14.20 13.87
N VAL A 779 -10.45 13.05 13.22
CA VAL A 779 -9.83 12.76 11.92
C VAL A 779 -10.94 12.52 10.90
N SER A 780 -10.82 13.11 9.72
CA SER A 780 -11.79 12.95 8.62
C SER A 780 -11.12 12.65 7.30
N ARG A 781 -11.91 12.25 6.31
CA ARG A 781 -11.45 12.11 4.91
C ARG A 781 -10.86 13.40 4.33
N LYS A 782 -11.26 14.59 4.82
CA LYS A 782 -10.64 15.86 4.42
C LYS A 782 -9.29 16.07 5.10
N ASP A 783 -9.19 15.67 6.37
CA ASP A 783 -7.95 15.76 7.15
C ASP A 783 -6.89 14.76 6.60
N ALA A 784 -7.32 13.69 5.94
CA ALA A 784 -6.46 12.81 5.14
C ALA A 784 -5.70 13.52 4.01
N ASP A 785 -6.36 14.43 3.30
CA ASP A 785 -5.77 15.19 2.19
C ASP A 785 -4.86 16.33 2.67
N ALA A 786 -5.08 16.85 3.88
CA ALA A 786 -4.25 17.89 4.48
C ALA A 786 -3.05 17.33 5.27
N GLY A 787 -3.30 16.36 6.17
CA GLY A 787 -2.32 15.79 7.11
C GLY A 787 -1.66 14.49 6.64
N ALA A 788 -1.84 14.11 5.37
CA ALA A 788 -1.30 12.88 4.77
C ALA A 788 -1.76 11.55 5.42
N VAL A 789 -2.88 11.55 6.15
CA VAL A 789 -3.43 10.34 6.78
C VAL A 789 -3.90 9.36 5.69
N HIS A 790 -3.47 8.10 5.77
CA HIS A 790 -3.85 7.06 4.80
C HIS A 790 -5.21 6.45 5.13
N TRP A 791 -6.02 6.24 4.09
CA TRP A 791 -7.35 5.65 4.15
C TRP A 791 -7.51 4.63 3.02
N VAL A 792 -8.29 3.57 3.25
CA VAL A 792 -8.65 2.56 2.25
C VAL A 792 -10.10 2.76 1.84
N ASN A 793 -10.34 2.87 0.53
CA ASN A 793 -11.65 3.13 -0.06
C ASN A 793 -12.31 1.85 -0.64
N GLY A 794 -13.64 1.77 -0.65
CA GLY A 794 -14.39 0.65 -1.23
C GLY A 794 -15.84 0.96 -1.60
N ALA A 795 -16.41 0.11 -2.47
CA ALA A 795 -17.80 0.20 -2.93
C ALA A 795 -18.80 -0.64 -2.12
N SER A 796 -18.29 -1.42 -1.15
CA SER A 796 -19.04 -2.33 -0.30
C SER A 796 -18.25 -2.70 0.95
N GLU A 797 -18.94 -3.29 1.94
CA GLU A 797 -18.31 -3.88 3.13
C GLU A 797 -17.16 -4.84 2.74
N SER A 798 -17.42 -5.79 1.85
CA SER A 798 -16.47 -6.85 1.48
C SER A 798 -15.25 -6.33 0.69
N ASP A 799 -15.37 -5.21 -0.03
CA ASP A 799 -14.23 -4.52 -0.68
C ASP A 799 -13.26 -3.87 0.34
N LEU A 800 -13.73 -3.62 1.57
CA LEU A 800 -12.91 -3.13 2.68
C LEU A 800 -12.45 -4.26 3.60
N LEU A 801 -13.26 -5.29 3.86
CA LEU A 801 -12.89 -6.41 4.72
C LEU A 801 -11.75 -7.30 4.15
N VAL A 802 -11.37 -7.16 2.88
CA VAL A 802 -10.09 -7.72 2.35
C VAL A 802 -8.84 -7.14 3.06
N THR A 803 -9.00 -5.97 3.68
CA THR A 803 -7.99 -5.23 4.47
C THR A 803 -7.99 -5.74 5.92
N TYR A 804 -9.18 -5.78 6.54
CA TYR A 804 -9.38 -6.16 7.95
C TYR A 804 -10.37 -7.34 8.06
N PRO A 805 -9.98 -8.55 7.60
CA PRO A 805 -10.91 -9.67 7.46
C PRO A 805 -11.32 -10.31 8.78
N LEU A 806 -10.47 -10.34 9.80
CA LEU A 806 -10.75 -11.05 11.06
C LEU A 806 -11.41 -10.15 12.11
N PRO A 807 -12.21 -10.73 13.02
CA PRO A 807 -12.91 -9.99 14.04
C PRO A 807 -11.96 -9.51 15.16
N VAL A 808 -12.29 -8.37 15.77
CA VAL A 808 -11.45 -7.73 16.81
C VAL A 808 -12.03 -7.95 18.21
N GLU A 809 -11.29 -8.63 19.09
CA GLU A 809 -11.74 -9.05 20.44
C GLU A 809 -12.26 -7.93 21.35
N ALA A 810 -11.80 -6.69 21.18
CA ALA A 810 -12.31 -5.55 21.94
C ALA A 810 -13.73 -5.14 21.51
N TYR A 811 -14.07 -5.36 20.24
CA TYR A 811 -15.24 -4.76 19.59
C TYR A 811 -16.31 -5.76 19.18
N GLU A 812 -15.95 -7.04 19.05
CA GLU A 812 -16.81 -8.09 18.50
C GLU A 812 -17.03 -9.23 19.50
N ASP A 813 -18.23 -9.80 19.48
CA ASP A 813 -18.61 -10.92 20.34
C ASP A 813 -17.94 -12.21 19.82
N MET A 814 -16.86 -12.61 20.47
CA MET A 814 -16.14 -13.85 20.16
C MET A 814 -17.01 -15.12 20.35
N SER A 815 -18.14 -15.05 21.06
CA SER A 815 -19.07 -16.17 21.22
C SER A 815 -20.16 -16.23 20.13
N ALA A 816 -20.27 -15.20 19.28
CA ALA A 816 -21.26 -15.15 18.23
C ALA A 816 -21.01 -16.20 17.13
N GLU A 817 -22.10 -16.72 16.56
CA GLU A 817 -22.12 -17.64 15.42
C GLU A 817 -21.33 -17.08 14.23
N LEU A 818 -20.40 -17.87 13.66
CA LEU A 818 -19.58 -17.46 12.52
C LEU A 818 -20.42 -17.26 11.26
N ARG A 819 -20.73 -15.99 10.97
CA ARG A 819 -21.38 -15.54 9.73
C ARG A 819 -20.36 -14.89 8.80
N TRP A 820 -20.73 -14.78 7.52
CA TRP A 820 -19.83 -14.32 6.45
C TRP A 820 -20.40 -13.07 5.79
N SER A 821 -19.51 -12.12 5.46
CA SER A 821 -19.86 -10.93 4.69
C SER A 821 -20.37 -11.35 3.31
N MET A 822 -21.47 -10.76 2.87
CA MET A 822 -22.16 -11.09 1.61
C MET A 822 -22.20 -9.84 0.70
N PRO A 823 -21.68 -9.94 -0.55
CA PRO A 823 -21.68 -8.87 -1.56
C PRO A 823 -23.01 -8.10 -1.77
#